data_AF-A0A164MU78-F1
#
_entry.id   AF-A0A164MU78-F1
#
_cell.length_a   1.000
_cell.length_b   1.000
_cell.length_c   1.000
_cell.angle_alpha   90.00
_cell.angle_beta   90.00
_cell.angle_gamma   90.00
#
_symmetry.space_group_name_H-M   'P 1'
#
loop_
_entity.id
_entity.type
_entity.pdbx_description
1 polymer ?
#
loop_
_entity_poly.entity_id
_entity_poly.type
_entity_poly.pdbx_seq_one_letter_code
_entity_poly.pdbx_strand_id
1 'polypeptide(L)'
;MPLTADVNANLLRSLKIVQSLGEAVPHGGVLKAVAGIGITFLETAERVRLNKEECADIARRAAEDIGVLRRLNEDEELSEDLIGRLERYHKILETVLQKVEQLGTEAGWKRTLRASSVQEETKECLDRLNEAFRMYMFQFSLAADIKLTKILNRMEVMSLSAESTIPADPEEPDEIRRIRTEHITFLEEISCKKMRGYTVRFGKARMVDRAGHQKAVIVKKFQTMDACEDAARDAFDNEVEIRRDLLHASFARMLGVSIASRRTKIIVIEAGTIAAYDYLQNLPSLEYLLEHMRIMCEFVVRDVQWTGYSATNRWQAGYRFLGEHGGSWRGGYRDVLLSAKDKQLRMGGLGKMDGRWKDSGWRMDEAFYRLRDGNDRSEGASVSFEEIATQFERMRESATKWNEEETEENGRDLFGWLSWWCGSSEYERGTENSPSVGEIGWIDRNEWHPIPLVHHFPIAPPLQYNFAASRWRDGEWDTIVGTRIGEYTRWSIDISPGEEIYLDTFVRFYRPQDMANFFIRSALSLAKDFGVDVCSLRLVSCAGFNGCASLTISDEQFSTIYYFAYSPQSDGSVPDPPGFWSSCPDPLCSACRLETDAAPVVSHARLSSMKGSSSPSSLSFEISSHTGFLTVPDITHVSDPPFASITELSDQHAPDSVISKPPKKRFGDALLSAFTKKKKTS
;
A
#
# COMPACT_ATOMS: atom_id res chain seq x y z
N MET A 1 13.51 -15.96 -30.92
CA MET A 1 14.45 -17.05 -31.24
C MET A 1 13.76 -18.39 -31.01
N PRO A 2 13.82 -19.35 -31.94
CA PRO A 2 13.31 -20.71 -31.71
C PRO A 2 14.05 -21.36 -30.54
N LEU A 3 13.34 -22.11 -29.70
CA LEU A 3 13.92 -22.86 -28.59
C LEU A 3 14.98 -23.82 -29.15
N THR A 4 16.18 -23.81 -28.56
CA THR A 4 17.20 -24.78 -28.95
C THR A 4 16.70 -26.18 -28.61
N ALA A 5 16.92 -27.15 -29.50
CA ALA A 5 16.39 -28.52 -29.35
C ALA A 5 16.73 -29.14 -27.98
N ASP A 6 17.90 -28.79 -27.43
CA ASP A 6 18.35 -29.24 -26.12
C ASP A 6 17.50 -28.70 -24.95
N VAL A 7 17.02 -27.45 -25.03
CA VAL A 7 16.18 -26.86 -23.99
C VAL A 7 14.80 -27.51 -23.98
N ASN A 8 14.19 -27.71 -25.15
CA ASN A 8 12.89 -28.41 -25.25
C ASN A 8 12.98 -29.85 -24.74
N ALA A 9 14.05 -30.58 -25.09
CA ALA A 9 14.25 -31.94 -24.62
C ALA A 9 14.37 -32.02 -23.09
N ASN A 10 15.03 -31.05 -22.46
CA ASN A 10 15.17 -30.97 -21.01
C ASN A 10 13.84 -30.64 -20.31
N LEU A 11 13.07 -29.69 -20.86
CA LEU A 11 11.75 -29.33 -20.33
C LEU A 11 10.77 -30.51 -20.44
N LEU A 12 10.71 -31.16 -21.61
CA LEU A 12 9.90 -32.34 -21.83
C LEU A 12 10.28 -33.48 -20.88
N ARG A 13 11.59 -33.70 -20.65
CA ARG A 13 12.05 -34.69 -19.67
C ARG A 13 11.58 -34.33 -18.26
N SER A 14 11.68 -33.06 -17.85
CA SER A 14 11.22 -32.61 -16.54
C SER A 14 9.71 -32.84 -16.36
N LEU A 15 8.90 -32.55 -17.38
CA LEU A 15 7.46 -32.77 -17.34
C LEU A 15 7.10 -34.26 -17.27
N LYS A 16 7.82 -35.12 -18.00
CA LYS A 16 7.63 -36.58 -17.91
C LYS A 16 7.92 -37.12 -16.52
N ILE A 17 8.90 -36.55 -15.80
CA ILE A 17 9.17 -36.90 -14.40
C ILE A 17 8.00 -36.51 -13.50
N VAL A 18 7.43 -35.31 -13.67
CA VAL A 18 6.25 -34.89 -12.89
C VAL A 18 5.03 -35.76 -13.24
N GLN A 19 4.90 -36.16 -14.52
CA GLN A 19 3.84 -37.05 -14.96
C GLN A 19 3.95 -38.43 -14.32
N SER A 20 5.14 -39.04 -14.30
CA SER A 20 5.37 -40.34 -13.66
C SER A 20 5.18 -40.27 -12.15
N LEU A 21 5.55 -39.15 -11.52
CA LEU A 21 5.28 -38.91 -10.10
C LEU A 21 3.77 -38.90 -9.81
N GLY A 22 2.97 -38.25 -10.66
CA GLY A 22 1.51 -38.27 -10.55
C GLY A 22 0.87 -39.65 -10.78
N GLU A 23 1.56 -40.57 -11.46
CA GLU A 23 1.12 -41.96 -11.62
C GLU A 23 1.46 -42.82 -10.39
N ALA A 24 2.57 -42.53 -9.72
CA ALA A 24 3.06 -43.29 -8.58
C ALA A 24 2.33 -42.94 -7.27
N VAL A 25 1.92 -41.67 -7.09
CA VAL A 25 1.32 -41.20 -5.83
C VAL A 25 -0.19 -41.48 -5.81
N PRO A 26 -0.76 -42.03 -4.71
CA PRO A 26 -2.20 -42.13 -4.50
C PRO A 26 -2.88 -40.76 -4.64
N HIS A 27 -3.98 -40.68 -5.37
CA HIS A 27 -4.65 -39.41 -5.72
C HIS A 27 -3.80 -38.43 -6.55
N GLY A 28 -2.65 -38.86 -7.09
CA GLY A 28 -1.75 -38.08 -7.95
C GLY A 28 -2.28 -37.75 -9.35
N GLY A 29 -3.51 -38.15 -9.68
CA GLY A 29 -4.12 -37.95 -11.00
C GLY A 29 -4.13 -36.47 -11.45
N VAL A 30 -4.32 -35.54 -10.52
CA VAL A 30 -4.26 -34.10 -10.82
C VAL A 30 -2.85 -33.65 -11.20
N LEU A 31 -1.81 -34.17 -10.54
CA LEU A 31 -0.41 -33.86 -10.84
C LEU A 31 -0.04 -34.37 -12.24
N LYS A 32 -0.50 -35.57 -12.57
CA LYS A 32 -0.38 -36.15 -13.91
C LYS A 32 -1.08 -35.28 -14.97
N ALA A 33 -2.27 -34.75 -14.69
CA ALA A 33 -3.00 -33.87 -15.60
C ALA A 33 -2.25 -32.54 -15.83
N VAL A 34 -1.73 -31.92 -14.77
CA VAL A 34 -0.89 -30.71 -14.85
C VAL A 34 0.40 -30.96 -15.64
N ALA A 35 1.06 -32.10 -15.45
CA ALA A 35 2.22 -32.45 -16.28
C ALA A 35 1.82 -32.65 -17.76
N GLY A 36 0.70 -33.33 -18.00
CA GLY A 36 0.15 -33.57 -19.34
C GLY A 36 -0.12 -32.28 -20.09
N ILE A 37 -0.73 -31.28 -19.44
CA ILE A 37 -1.02 -30.01 -20.11
C ILE A 37 0.25 -29.23 -20.47
N GLY A 38 1.28 -29.27 -19.62
CA GLY A 38 2.60 -28.71 -19.92
C GLY A 38 3.23 -29.35 -21.16
N ILE A 39 3.06 -30.66 -21.35
CA ILE A 39 3.54 -31.37 -22.55
C ILE A 39 2.76 -30.88 -23.77
N THR A 40 1.42 -30.76 -23.66
CA THR A 40 0.58 -30.25 -24.75
C THR A 40 0.94 -28.82 -25.14
N PHE A 41 1.34 -27.95 -24.19
CA PHE A 41 1.86 -26.61 -24.50
C PHE A 41 3.08 -26.67 -25.44
N LEU A 42 4.09 -27.49 -25.10
CA LEU A 42 5.30 -27.64 -25.91
C LEU A 42 4.96 -28.18 -27.31
N GLU A 43 4.13 -29.23 -27.38
CA GLU A 43 3.69 -29.83 -28.65
C GLU A 43 2.87 -28.86 -29.50
N THR A 44 2.02 -28.04 -28.89
CA THR A 44 1.25 -27.01 -29.60
C THR A 44 2.19 -25.94 -30.13
N ALA A 45 3.10 -25.40 -29.32
CA ALA A 45 4.07 -24.39 -29.74
C ALA A 45 4.98 -24.84 -30.89
N GLU A 46 5.29 -26.14 -30.99
CA GLU A 46 6.02 -26.70 -32.13
C GLU A 46 5.17 -26.81 -33.41
N ARG A 47 3.86 -27.04 -33.26
CA ARG A 47 2.92 -27.22 -34.39
C ARG A 47 2.35 -25.91 -34.95
N VAL A 48 2.29 -24.84 -34.16
CA VAL A 48 1.70 -23.57 -34.62
C VAL A 48 2.46 -23.00 -35.82
N ARG A 49 1.72 -22.42 -36.78
CA ARG A 49 2.32 -21.84 -38.00
C ARG A 49 2.61 -20.35 -37.85
N LEU A 50 1.83 -19.66 -37.03
CA LEU A 50 1.92 -18.22 -36.76
C LEU A 50 2.34 -17.98 -35.31
N ASN A 51 2.92 -16.81 -35.02
CA ASN A 51 3.30 -16.36 -33.67
C ASN A 51 4.14 -17.41 -32.90
N LYS A 52 5.05 -18.07 -33.61
CA LYS A 52 5.83 -19.19 -33.09
C LYS A 52 6.67 -18.79 -31.88
N GLU A 53 7.22 -17.59 -31.88
CA GLU A 53 8.09 -17.14 -30.79
C GLU A 53 7.29 -16.87 -29.51
N GLU A 54 6.14 -16.22 -29.64
CA GLU A 54 5.23 -15.93 -28.54
C GLU A 54 4.64 -17.22 -27.95
N CYS A 55 4.17 -18.14 -28.80
CA CYS A 55 3.67 -19.44 -28.34
C CYS A 55 4.76 -20.28 -27.68
N ALA A 56 5.99 -20.26 -28.21
CA ALA A 56 7.13 -20.94 -27.62
C ALA A 56 7.53 -20.34 -26.27
N ASP A 57 7.45 -19.02 -26.12
CA ASP A 57 7.74 -18.34 -24.85
C ASP A 57 6.74 -18.73 -23.76
N ILE A 58 5.44 -18.68 -24.07
CA ILE A 58 4.38 -19.12 -23.15
C ILE A 58 4.56 -20.60 -22.77
N ALA A 59 4.81 -21.47 -23.75
CA ALA A 59 4.97 -22.90 -23.52
C ALA A 59 6.21 -23.23 -22.67
N ARG A 60 7.33 -22.56 -22.95
CA ARG A 60 8.55 -22.66 -22.12
C ARG A 60 8.24 -22.26 -20.69
N ARG A 61 7.59 -21.13 -20.49
CA ARG A 61 7.30 -20.60 -19.14
C ARG A 61 6.42 -21.56 -18.34
N ALA A 62 5.34 -22.05 -18.95
CA ALA A 62 4.46 -23.05 -18.34
C ALA A 62 5.23 -24.33 -17.97
N ALA A 63 6.10 -24.83 -18.86
CA ALA A 63 6.88 -26.03 -18.60
C ALA A 63 7.91 -25.86 -17.47
N GLU A 64 8.57 -24.70 -17.38
CA GLU A 64 9.49 -24.35 -16.29
C GLU A 64 8.77 -24.32 -14.94
N ASP A 65 7.63 -23.63 -14.88
CA ASP A 65 6.82 -23.48 -13.66
C ASP A 65 6.29 -24.85 -13.18
N ILE A 66 5.75 -25.68 -14.09
CA ILE A 66 5.31 -27.05 -13.77
C ILE A 66 6.49 -27.93 -13.34
N GLY A 67 7.67 -27.74 -13.94
CA GLY A 67 8.87 -28.50 -13.63
C GLY A 67 9.32 -28.40 -12.16
N VAL A 68 8.92 -27.35 -11.44
CA VAL A 68 9.17 -27.19 -9.99
C VAL A 68 8.48 -28.28 -9.17
N LEU A 69 7.37 -28.83 -9.65
CA LEU A 69 6.59 -29.87 -8.97
C LEU A 69 7.32 -31.21 -8.83
N ARG A 70 8.43 -31.42 -9.56
CA ARG A 70 9.28 -32.62 -9.43
C ARG A 70 9.92 -32.77 -8.04
N ARG A 71 9.83 -31.72 -7.21
CA ARG A 71 10.33 -31.72 -5.82
C ARG A 71 9.37 -32.38 -4.84
N LEU A 72 8.15 -32.72 -5.27
CA LEU A 72 7.23 -33.51 -4.46
C LEU A 72 7.79 -34.93 -4.28
N ASN A 73 7.59 -35.51 -3.09
CA ASN A 73 8.11 -36.83 -2.76
C ASN A 73 7.16 -37.94 -3.28
N GLU A 74 7.72 -39.01 -3.86
CA GLU A 74 6.96 -40.17 -4.37
C GLU A 74 6.22 -40.91 -3.24
N ASP A 75 6.75 -40.84 -2.01
CA ASP A 75 6.22 -41.57 -0.85
C ASP A 75 5.18 -40.78 -0.03
N GLU A 76 4.91 -39.51 -0.38
CA GLU A 76 4.01 -38.64 0.39
C GLU A 76 2.65 -38.51 -0.30
N GLU A 77 1.58 -38.93 0.38
CA GLU A 77 0.22 -38.75 -0.11
C GLU A 77 -0.12 -37.26 -0.23
N LEU A 78 -0.69 -36.86 -1.38
CA LEU A 78 -1.08 -35.47 -1.60
C LEU A 78 -2.23 -35.12 -0.67
N SER A 79 -2.05 -34.07 0.14
CA SER A 79 -3.16 -33.56 0.97
C SER A 79 -4.30 -33.03 0.09
N GLU A 80 -5.55 -33.19 0.52
CA GLU A 80 -6.75 -32.65 -0.16
C GLU A 80 -6.63 -31.17 -0.54
N ASP A 81 -6.06 -30.36 0.34
CA ASP A 81 -5.79 -28.94 0.07
C ASP A 81 -4.80 -28.74 -1.10
N LEU A 82 -3.76 -29.58 -1.20
CA LEU A 82 -2.81 -29.55 -2.32
C LEU A 82 -3.48 -30.01 -3.62
N ILE A 83 -4.34 -31.03 -3.55
CA ILE A 83 -5.13 -31.51 -4.70
C ILE A 83 -6.00 -30.36 -5.24
N GLY A 84 -6.83 -29.74 -4.39
CA GLY A 84 -7.70 -28.64 -4.80
C GLY A 84 -6.94 -27.43 -5.37
N ARG A 85 -5.69 -27.21 -4.93
CA ARG A 85 -4.80 -26.18 -5.50
C ARG A 85 -4.27 -26.54 -6.88
N LEU A 86 -3.82 -27.78 -7.05
CA LEU A 86 -3.38 -28.29 -8.35
C LEU A 86 -4.53 -28.29 -9.36
N GLU A 87 -5.77 -28.56 -8.94
CA GLU A 87 -6.95 -28.48 -9.80
C GLU A 87 -7.24 -27.05 -10.27
N ARG A 88 -7.17 -26.05 -9.37
CA ARG A 88 -7.30 -24.63 -9.74
C ARG A 88 -6.21 -24.20 -10.71
N TYR A 89 -4.95 -24.63 -10.46
CA TYR A 89 -3.83 -24.35 -11.33
C TYR A 89 -4.03 -24.98 -12.73
N HIS A 90 -4.44 -26.25 -12.77
CA HIS A 90 -4.77 -26.98 -13.99
C HIS A 90 -5.81 -26.24 -14.84
N LYS A 91 -6.90 -25.77 -14.24
CA LYS A 91 -7.96 -25.04 -14.95
C LYS A 91 -7.48 -23.74 -15.60
N ILE A 92 -6.55 -23.04 -14.96
CA ILE A 92 -5.93 -21.83 -15.53
C ILE A 92 -5.02 -22.20 -16.69
N LEU A 93 -4.22 -23.27 -16.55
CA LEU A 93 -3.38 -23.80 -17.63
C LEU A 93 -4.22 -24.19 -18.86
N GLU A 94 -5.39 -24.81 -18.68
CA GLU A 94 -6.33 -25.13 -19.78
C GLU A 94 -6.80 -23.87 -20.50
N THR A 95 -7.16 -22.83 -19.74
CA THR A 95 -7.61 -21.55 -20.31
C THR A 95 -6.49 -20.89 -21.13
N VAL A 96 -5.25 -20.93 -20.63
CA VAL A 96 -4.09 -20.38 -21.34
C VAL A 96 -3.76 -21.22 -22.58
N LEU A 97 -3.86 -22.55 -22.51
CA LEU A 97 -3.60 -23.44 -23.64
C LEU A 97 -4.57 -23.16 -24.79
N GLN A 98 -5.86 -23.00 -24.49
CA GLN A 98 -6.87 -22.63 -25.49
C GLN A 98 -6.53 -21.30 -26.18
N LYS A 99 -6.03 -20.30 -25.43
CA LYS A 99 -5.58 -19.04 -26.02
C LYS A 99 -4.34 -19.21 -26.90
N VAL A 100 -3.37 -20.05 -26.49
CA VAL A 100 -2.19 -20.36 -27.32
C VAL A 100 -2.58 -21.04 -28.63
N GLU A 101 -3.55 -21.96 -28.60
CA GLU A 101 -4.09 -22.59 -29.81
C GLU A 101 -4.76 -21.58 -30.74
N GLN A 102 -5.52 -20.63 -30.19
CA GLN A 102 -6.13 -19.52 -30.94
C GLN A 102 -5.06 -18.60 -31.56
N LEU A 103 -4.05 -18.22 -30.78
CA LEU A 103 -2.91 -17.42 -31.25
C LEU A 103 -2.17 -18.10 -32.41
N GLY A 104 -2.08 -19.43 -32.40
CA GLY A 104 -1.40 -20.21 -33.42
C GLY A 104 -2.20 -20.49 -34.71
N THR A 105 -3.53 -20.34 -34.67
CA THR A 105 -4.44 -20.76 -35.76
C THR A 105 -5.16 -19.60 -36.46
N GLU A 106 -5.37 -18.46 -35.80
CA GLU A 106 -6.10 -17.34 -36.41
C GLU A 106 -5.35 -16.71 -37.59
N ALA A 107 -5.95 -16.81 -38.78
CA ALA A 107 -5.39 -16.28 -40.02
C ALA A 107 -5.35 -14.73 -40.01
N GLY A 108 -4.20 -14.18 -40.40
CA GLY A 108 -3.78 -12.79 -40.18
C GLY A 108 -4.66 -11.67 -40.77
N TRP A 109 -5.76 -11.93 -41.47
CA TRP A 109 -6.55 -10.86 -42.08
C TRP A 109 -7.40 -10.06 -41.08
N LYS A 110 -7.74 -10.62 -39.91
CA LYS A 110 -8.38 -9.87 -38.80
C LYS A 110 -7.39 -9.13 -37.89
N ARG A 111 -6.09 -9.45 -37.94
CA ARG A 111 -5.05 -8.94 -37.01
C ARG A 111 -4.04 -7.98 -37.63
N THR A 112 -3.91 -7.88 -38.95
CA THR A 112 -2.95 -6.97 -39.61
C THR A 112 -3.18 -5.47 -39.35
N LEU A 113 -4.28 -5.09 -38.69
CA LEU A 113 -4.49 -3.72 -38.20
C LEU A 113 -3.95 -3.45 -36.78
N ARG A 114 -3.51 -4.45 -36.01
CA ARG A 114 -2.95 -4.26 -34.66
C ARG A 114 -1.91 -5.32 -34.29
N ALA A 115 -0.65 -5.11 -34.69
CA ALA A 115 0.48 -5.86 -34.13
C ALA A 115 0.58 -5.74 -32.59
N SER A 116 0.05 -4.64 -32.02
CA SER A 116 -0.10 -4.47 -30.58
C SER A 116 -0.98 -5.53 -29.90
N SER A 117 -1.93 -6.14 -30.64
CA SER A 117 -2.87 -7.14 -30.09
C SER A 117 -2.19 -8.45 -29.70
N VAL A 118 -1.27 -8.96 -30.54
CA VAL A 118 -0.61 -10.26 -30.27
C VAL A 118 0.32 -10.17 -29.06
N GLN A 119 1.07 -9.07 -28.94
CA GLN A 119 1.93 -8.83 -27.78
C GLN A 119 1.12 -8.65 -26.49
N GLU A 120 -0.02 -7.95 -26.56
CA GLU A 120 -0.93 -7.78 -25.42
C GLU A 120 -1.55 -9.10 -24.98
N GLU A 121 -2.04 -9.91 -25.92
CA GLU A 121 -2.58 -11.26 -25.62
C GLU A 121 -1.50 -12.21 -25.07
N THR A 122 -0.28 -12.14 -25.61
CA THR A 122 0.87 -12.91 -25.11
C THR A 122 1.21 -12.50 -23.68
N LYS A 123 1.28 -11.20 -23.43
CA LYS A 123 1.50 -10.65 -22.09
C LYS A 123 0.39 -11.08 -21.13
N GLU A 124 -0.87 -11.02 -21.55
CA GLU A 124 -2.01 -11.48 -20.74
C GLU A 124 -1.89 -12.96 -20.37
N CYS A 125 -1.49 -13.82 -21.31
CA CYS A 125 -1.23 -15.24 -21.05
C CYS A 125 -0.09 -15.44 -20.04
N LEU A 126 1.03 -14.73 -20.21
CA LEU A 126 2.18 -14.81 -19.30
C LEU A 126 1.84 -14.28 -17.89
N ASP A 127 1.09 -13.18 -17.81
CA ASP A 127 0.64 -12.60 -16.54
C ASP A 127 -0.29 -13.58 -15.80
N ARG A 128 -1.24 -14.20 -16.52
CA ARG A 128 -2.12 -15.24 -15.96
C ARG A 128 -1.35 -16.48 -15.48
N LEU A 129 -0.38 -16.97 -16.26
CA LEU A 129 0.47 -18.09 -15.85
C LEU A 129 1.26 -17.76 -14.59
N ASN A 130 1.93 -16.60 -14.58
CA ASN A 130 2.72 -16.16 -13.44
C ASN A 130 1.84 -15.94 -12.19
N GLU A 131 0.65 -15.35 -12.33
CA GLU A 131 -0.30 -15.18 -11.22
C GLU A 131 -0.76 -16.54 -10.68
N ALA A 132 -1.11 -17.48 -11.56
CA ALA A 132 -1.55 -18.82 -11.17
C ALA A 132 -0.45 -19.62 -10.47
N PHE A 133 0.77 -19.60 -11.02
CA PHE A 133 1.91 -20.27 -10.42
C PHE A 133 2.33 -19.63 -9.09
N ARG A 134 2.34 -18.29 -9.01
CA ARG A 134 2.58 -17.58 -7.74
C ARG A 134 1.53 -17.94 -6.70
N MET A 135 0.26 -17.99 -7.07
CA MET A 135 -0.82 -18.37 -6.16
C MET A 135 -0.66 -19.81 -5.67
N TYR A 136 -0.28 -20.73 -6.55
CA TYR A 136 0.05 -22.11 -6.18
C TYR A 136 1.25 -22.18 -5.20
N MET A 137 2.39 -21.61 -5.57
CA MET A 137 3.61 -21.62 -4.76
C MET A 137 3.42 -20.93 -3.42
N PHE A 138 2.70 -19.81 -3.43
CA PHE A 138 2.38 -19.06 -2.23
C PHE A 138 1.54 -19.90 -1.27
N GLN A 139 0.44 -20.48 -1.75
CA GLN A 139 -0.39 -21.36 -0.93
C GLN A 139 0.38 -22.61 -0.46
N PHE A 140 1.40 -23.06 -1.22
CA PHE A 140 2.27 -24.17 -0.82
C PHE A 140 3.14 -23.80 0.37
N SER A 141 3.80 -22.65 0.32
CA SER A 141 4.55 -22.09 1.45
C SER A 141 3.66 -21.85 2.67
N LEU A 142 2.44 -21.33 2.47
CA LEU A 142 1.48 -21.11 3.54
C LEU A 142 1.07 -22.42 4.23
N ALA A 143 0.70 -23.44 3.47
CA ALA A 143 0.32 -24.74 4.04
C ALA A 143 1.48 -25.39 4.80
N ALA A 144 2.71 -25.25 4.30
CA ALA A 144 3.91 -25.74 4.98
C ALA A 144 4.18 -24.96 6.28
N ASP A 145 4.05 -23.63 6.25
CA ASP A 145 4.22 -22.78 7.43
C ASP A 145 3.12 -23.01 8.47
N ILE A 146 1.87 -23.19 8.05
CA ILE A 146 0.76 -23.59 8.90
C ILE A 146 1.05 -24.95 9.56
N LYS A 147 1.54 -25.95 8.82
CA LYS A 147 1.92 -27.26 9.38
C LYS A 147 3.08 -27.13 10.38
N LEU A 148 4.13 -26.37 10.03
CA LEU A 148 5.26 -26.12 10.93
C LEU A 148 4.83 -25.35 12.18
N THR A 149 3.94 -24.38 12.04
CA THR A 149 3.41 -23.61 13.14
C THR A 149 2.48 -24.43 14.02
N LYS A 150 1.69 -25.34 13.46
CA LYS A 150 0.96 -26.36 14.24
C LYS A 150 1.90 -27.24 15.04
N ILE A 151 3.04 -27.65 14.47
CA ILE A 151 4.06 -28.42 15.17
C ILE A 151 4.70 -27.58 16.28
N LEU A 152 5.11 -26.35 16.01
CA LEU A 152 5.69 -25.44 17.00
C LEU A 152 4.70 -25.12 18.12
N ASN A 153 3.44 -24.82 17.80
CA ASN A 153 2.39 -24.60 18.78
C ASN A 153 2.11 -25.87 19.60
N ARG A 154 2.11 -27.07 18.99
CA ARG A 154 2.02 -28.33 19.75
C ARG A 154 3.22 -28.52 20.66
N MET A 155 4.43 -28.20 20.21
CA MET A 155 5.65 -28.25 21.02
C MET A 155 5.61 -27.24 22.18
N GLU A 156 5.15 -26.01 21.93
CA GLU A 156 5.01 -24.97 22.94
C GLU A 156 3.88 -25.31 23.92
N VAL A 157 2.74 -25.81 23.44
CA VAL A 157 1.65 -26.32 24.28
C VAL A 157 2.11 -27.52 25.09
N MET A 158 2.90 -28.45 24.53
CA MET A 158 3.49 -29.55 25.29
C MET A 158 4.49 -29.03 26.34
N SER A 159 5.27 -28.01 26.00
CA SER A 159 6.21 -27.37 26.92
C SER A 159 5.51 -26.61 28.06
N LEU A 160 4.37 -25.98 27.79
CA LEU A 160 3.55 -25.25 28.76
C LEU A 160 2.57 -26.19 29.51
N SER A 161 2.17 -27.30 28.89
CA SER A 161 1.31 -28.35 29.45
C SER A 161 2.04 -29.17 30.49
N ALA A 162 3.37 -29.20 30.49
CA ALA A 162 4.16 -29.78 31.58
C ALA A 162 3.83 -29.13 32.94
N GLU A 163 3.24 -27.93 32.96
CA GLU A 163 2.84 -27.20 34.17
C GLU A 163 1.31 -27.04 34.34
N SER A 164 0.48 -27.46 33.38
CA SER A 164 -0.98 -27.23 33.39
C SER A 164 -1.77 -28.55 33.45
N THR A 165 -2.44 -28.79 34.57
CA THR A 165 -3.22 -30.02 34.87
C THR A 165 -4.60 -30.09 34.23
N ILE A 166 -4.98 -29.14 33.35
CA ILE A 166 -6.30 -29.12 32.73
C ILE A 166 -6.23 -29.90 31.40
N PRO A 167 -6.93 -31.04 31.27
CA PRO A 167 -6.94 -31.80 30.02
C PRO A 167 -7.52 -30.94 28.90
N ALA A 168 -6.76 -30.81 27.81
CA ALA A 168 -7.29 -30.27 26.56
C ALA A 168 -8.42 -31.20 26.11
N ASP A 169 -9.61 -30.65 25.86
CA ASP A 169 -10.74 -31.41 25.32
C ASP A 169 -10.32 -31.97 23.95
N PRO A 170 -10.17 -33.31 23.81
CA PRO A 170 -9.64 -33.91 22.59
C PRO A 170 -10.61 -33.80 21.41
N GLU A 171 -11.85 -33.33 21.62
CA GLU A 171 -12.90 -33.21 20.60
C GLU A 171 -13.02 -31.83 19.94
N GLU A 172 -12.23 -30.81 20.32
CA GLU A 172 -12.17 -29.54 19.56
C GLU A 172 -10.98 -29.55 18.59
N PRO A 173 -11.17 -29.94 17.30
CA PRO A 173 -10.14 -29.81 16.26
C PRO A 173 -9.87 -28.34 15.87
N ASP A 174 -10.63 -27.38 16.41
CA ASP A 174 -10.48 -25.96 16.13
C ASP A 174 -9.24 -25.38 16.83
N GLU A 175 -8.24 -25.01 16.03
CA GLU A 175 -7.00 -24.34 16.45
C GLU A 175 -7.22 -22.98 17.13
N ILE A 176 -8.42 -22.42 17.02
CA ILE A 176 -8.76 -21.11 17.55
C ILE A 176 -9.39 -21.26 18.94
N ARG A 177 -8.67 -20.80 19.96
CA ARG A 177 -9.13 -20.82 21.35
C ARG A 177 -10.48 -20.12 21.52
N ARG A 178 -11.48 -20.85 22.01
CA ARG A 178 -12.75 -20.27 22.48
C ARG A 178 -12.59 -19.73 23.90
N ILE A 179 -12.92 -18.46 24.09
CA ILE A 179 -12.87 -17.76 25.36
C ILE A 179 -14.31 -17.53 25.81
N ARG A 180 -14.66 -18.00 27.01
CA ARG A 180 -16.00 -17.76 27.57
C ARG A 180 -16.20 -16.26 27.79
N THR A 181 -17.40 -15.77 27.49
CA THR A 181 -17.69 -14.34 27.61
C THR A 181 -17.55 -13.85 29.05
N GLU A 182 -17.88 -14.68 30.05
CA GLU A 182 -17.65 -14.33 31.46
C GLU A 182 -16.17 -14.09 31.83
N HIS A 183 -15.23 -14.57 31.02
CA HIS A 183 -13.79 -14.33 31.23
C HIS A 183 -13.32 -13.02 30.62
N ILE A 184 -14.20 -12.25 29.97
CA ILE A 184 -13.88 -10.98 29.31
C ILE A 184 -14.62 -9.85 30.04
N THR A 185 -13.88 -8.98 30.71
CA THR A 185 -14.41 -7.77 31.35
C THR A 185 -14.13 -6.56 30.47
N PHE A 186 -15.17 -5.98 29.87
CA PHE A 186 -15.05 -4.76 29.07
C PHE A 186 -14.76 -3.55 29.96
N LEU A 187 -13.82 -2.69 29.55
CA LEU A 187 -13.42 -1.51 30.31
C LEU A 187 -13.86 -0.22 29.63
N GLU A 188 -13.49 -0.04 28.36
CA GLU A 188 -13.64 1.22 27.64
C GLU A 188 -13.84 0.96 26.14
N GLU A 189 -14.76 1.68 25.49
CA GLU A 189 -14.91 1.66 24.04
C GLU A 189 -13.90 2.63 23.40
N ILE A 190 -13.08 2.12 22.49
CA ILE A 190 -12.07 2.90 21.76
C ILE A 190 -12.73 3.56 20.53
N SER A 191 -13.49 2.78 19.77
CA SER A 191 -14.16 3.25 18.57
C SER A 191 -15.34 2.36 18.19
N CYS A 192 -16.28 2.92 17.44
CA CYS A 192 -17.49 2.26 16.97
C CYS A 192 -17.72 2.64 15.51
N LYS A 193 -17.72 1.65 14.62
CA LYS A 193 -17.94 1.81 13.18
C LYS A 193 -19.25 1.13 12.79
N LYS A 194 -20.15 1.87 12.17
CA LYS A 194 -21.40 1.34 11.62
C LYS A 194 -21.13 0.85 10.20
N MET A 195 -21.31 -0.44 9.97
CA MET A 195 -21.22 -1.10 8.67
C MET A 195 -22.63 -1.41 8.18
N ARG A 196 -22.79 -1.70 6.89
CA ARG A 196 -24.05 -2.23 6.38
C ARG A 196 -24.44 -3.54 7.08
N GLY A 197 -25.55 -3.52 7.82
CA GLY A 197 -26.13 -4.68 8.52
C GLY A 197 -25.54 -4.99 9.91
N TYR A 198 -24.42 -4.36 10.30
CA TYR A 198 -23.77 -4.63 11.58
C TYR A 198 -22.92 -3.46 12.09
N THR A 199 -22.55 -3.48 13.36
CA THR A 199 -21.64 -2.52 13.97
C THR A 199 -20.39 -3.25 14.46
N VAL A 200 -19.22 -2.66 14.21
CA VAL A 200 -17.93 -3.12 14.73
C VAL A 200 -17.50 -2.17 15.84
N ARG A 201 -17.31 -2.70 17.05
CA ARG A 201 -16.86 -1.94 18.21
C ARG A 201 -15.49 -2.43 18.66
N PHE A 202 -14.56 -1.51 18.84
CA PHE A 202 -13.26 -1.78 19.45
C PHE A 202 -13.29 -1.31 20.89
N GLY A 203 -12.75 -2.11 21.81
CA GLY A 203 -12.67 -1.72 23.21
C GLY A 203 -11.48 -2.30 23.93
N LYS A 204 -11.07 -1.63 25.00
CA LYS A 204 -10.14 -2.16 25.99
C LYS A 204 -10.91 -3.09 26.91
N ALA A 205 -10.34 -4.25 27.21
CA ALA A 205 -10.91 -5.22 28.13
C ALA A 205 -9.83 -5.92 28.96
N ARG A 206 -10.25 -6.69 29.96
CA ARG A 206 -9.42 -7.68 30.65
C ARG A 206 -9.93 -9.07 30.34
N MET A 207 -9.01 -9.99 30.11
CA MET A 207 -9.28 -11.41 29.92
C MET A 207 -8.67 -12.19 31.08
N VAL A 208 -9.40 -13.18 31.61
CA VAL A 208 -8.82 -14.19 32.52
C VAL A 208 -8.14 -15.27 31.67
N ASP A 209 -6.82 -15.42 31.82
CA ASP A 209 -6.05 -16.44 31.11
C ASP A 209 -6.25 -17.84 31.71
N ARG A 210 -5.55 -18.86 31.17
CA ARG A 210 -5.70 -20.24 31.66
C ARG A 210 -5.18 -20.44 33.08
N ALA A 211 -4.26 -19.59 33.52
CA ALA A 211 -3.70 -19.63 34.87
C ALA A 211 -4.52 -18.76 35.85
N GLY A 212 -5.64 -18.17 35.40
CA GLY A 212 -6.49 -17.32 36.23
C GLY A 212 -5.99 -15.88 36.34
N HIS A 213 -4.93 -15.49 35.64
CA HIS A 213 -4.43 -14.13 35.68
C HIS A 213 -5.25 -13.20 34.78
N GLN A 214 -5.45 -11.97 35.24
CA GLN A 214 -6.04 -10.94 34.39
C GLN A 214 -4.98 -10.37 33.43
N LYS A 215 -5.24 -10.50 32.12
CA LYS A 215 -4.43 -9.93 31.04
C LYS A 215 -5.22 -8.81 30.36
N ALA A 216 -4.59 -7.67 30.09
CA ALA A 216 -5.20 -6.63 29.26
C ALA A 216 -5.33 -7.14 27.81
N VAL A 217 -6.46 -6.85 27.17
CA VAL A 217 -6.76 -7.25 25.79
C VAL A 217 -7.51 -6.15 25.04
N ILE A 218 -7.39 -6.14 23.71
CA ILE A 218 -8.26 -5.40 22.81
C ILE A 218 -9.35 -6.36 22.36
N VAL A 219 -10.61 -5.94 22.42
CA VAL A 219 -11.73 -6.72 21.89
C VAL A 219 -12.31 -6.03 20.68
N LYS A 220 -12.52 -6.80 19.61
CA LYS A 220 -13.24 -6.38 18.43
C LYS A 220 -14.58 -7.11 18.38
N LYS A 221 -15.65 -6.40 18.66
CA LYS A 221 -17.02 -6.92 18.79
C LYS A 221 -17.79 -6.64 17.51
N PHE A 222 -18.31 -7.71 16.89
CA PHE A 222 -19.22 -7.67 15.76
C PHE A 222 -20.65 -7.83 16.26
N GLN A 223 -21.48 -6.81 16.04
CA GLN A 223 -22.85 -6.76 16.53
C GLN A 223 -23.82 -6.57 15.37
N THR A 224 -24.67 -7.57 15.12
CA THR A 224 -25.72 -7.49 14.10
C THR A 224 -26.79 -6.46 14.51
N MET A 225 -27.18 -5.57 13.58
CA MET A 225 -28.18 -4.53 13.84
C MET A 225 -29.61 -4.97 13.45
N ASP A 226 -29.73 -5.83 12.42
CA ASP A 226 -31.01 -6.25 11.83
C ASP A 226 -31.20 -7.79 11.80
N ALA A 227 -32.24 -8.27 11.13
CA ALA A 227 -32.48 -9.70 10.88
C ALA A 227 -31.48 -10.34 9.90
N CYS A 228 -30.66 -9.54 9.20
CA CYS A 228 -29.62 -10.04 8.29
C CYS A 228 -28.39 -10.46 9.13
N GLU A 229 -28.45 -11.65 9.74
CA GLU A 229 -27.38 -12.20 10.57
C GLU A 229 -26.10 -12.54 9.77
N ASP A 230 -26.24 -12.76 8.45
CA ASP A 230 -25.18 -13.34 7.63
C ASP A 230 -24.01 -12.37 7.40
N ALA A 231 -24.27 -11.07 7.15
CA ALA A 231 -23.19 -10.12 6.90
C ALA A 231 -22.21 -9.96 8.09
N ALA A 232 -22.73 -9.91 9.32
CA ALA A 232 -21.90 -9.81 10.53
C ALA A 232 -21.13 -11.12 10.79
N ARG A 233 -21.78 -12.25 10.51
CA ARG A 233 -21.23 -13.60 10.65
C ARG A 233 -20.06 -13.77 9.66
N ASP A 234 -20.29 -13.47 8.39
CA ASP A 234 -19.31 -13.58 7.31
C ASP A 234 -18.12 -12.64 7.54
N ALA A 235 -18.36 -11.38 7.97
CA ALA A 235 -17.29 -10.45 8.28
C ALA A 235 -16.41 -10.93 9.45
N PHE A 236 -17.03 -11.48 10.50
CA PHE A 236 -16.30 -12.07 11.62
C PHE A 236 -15.54 -13.32 11.18
N ASP A 237 -16.18 -14.25 10.47
CA ASP A 237 -15.57 -15.53 10.08
C ASP A 237 -14.41 -15.30 9.10
N ASN A 238 -14.56 -14.36 8.16
CA ASN A 238 -13.48 -13.95 7.26
C ASN A 238 -12.29 -13.31 8.01
N GLU A 239 -12.53 -12.44 8.99
CA GLU A 239 -11.44 -11.84 9.76
C GLU A 239 -10.74 -12.86 10.68
N VAL A 240 -11.49 -13.81 11.25
CA VAL A 240 -10.93 -14.91 12.03
C VAL A 240 -10.03 -15.79 11.16
N GLU A 241 -10.47 -16.13 9.95
CA GLU A 241 -9.69 -16.94 9.02
C GLU A 241 -8.39 -16.23 8.61
N ILE A 242 -8.47 -14.95 8.23
CA ILE A 242 -7.25 -14.17 7.93
C ILE A 242 -6.31 -14.17 9.13
N ARG A 243 -6.81 -13.88 10.34
CA ARG A 243 -5.98 -13.77 11.55
C ARG A 243 -5.41 -15.09 12.04
N ARG A 244 -6.04 -16.22 11.71
CA ARG A 244 -5.57 -17.56 12.08
C ARG A 244 -4.15 -17.80 11.58
N ASP A 245 -3.87 -17.29 10.38
CA ASP A 245 -2.58 -17.48 9.71
C ASP A 245 -1.57 -16.35 10.01
N LEU A 246 -1.99 -15.26 10.69
CA LEU A 246 -1.14 -14.12 11.02
C LEU A 246 -0.30 -14.33 12.30
N LEU A 247 0.57 -15.34 12.30
CA LEU A 247 1.47 -15.64 13.42
C LEU A 247 2.84 -14.95 13.31
N HIS A 248 2.86 -13.75 12.75
CA HIS A 248 4.06 -12.94 12.58
C HIS A 248 4.19 -11.84 13.64
N ALA A 249 5.42 -11.55 14.07
CA ALA A 249 5.70 -10.61 15.17
C ALA A 249 5.18 -9.18 14.89
N SER A 250 5.11 -8.76 13.63
CA SER A 250 4.58 -7.44 13.26
C SER A 250 3.06 -7.31 13.43
N PHE A 251 2.34 -8.38 13.78
CA PHE A 251 0.89 -8.36 14.02
C PHE A 251 0.55 -8.52 15.49
N ALA A 252 -0.55 -7.87 15.90
CA ALA A 252 -1.18 -8.12 17.17
C ALA A 252 -1.81 -9.52 17.14
N ARG A 253 -1.35 -10.40 18.04
CA ARG A 253 -1.76 -11.80 18.09
C ARG A 253 -3.25 -11.91 18.47
N MET A 254 -4.00 -12.69 17.69
CA MET A 254 -5.33 -13.14 18.10
C MET A 254 -5.18 -14.17 19.24
N LEU A 255 -5.75 -13.86 20.40
CA LEU A 255 -5.69 -14.72 21.58
C LEU A 255 -6.83 -15.73 21.61
N GLY A 256 -7.91 -15.45 20.89
CA GLY A 256 -9.06 -16.34 20.74
C GLY A 256 -10.31 -15.59 20.30
N VAL A 257 -11.43 -16.30 20.29
CA VAL A 257 -12.75 -15.77 19.94
C VAL A 257 -13.76 -16.04 21.05
N SER A 258 -14.79 -15.21 21.15
CA SER A 258 -15.92 -15.42 22.06
C SER A 258 -17.23 -15.19 21.32
N ILE A 259 -18.18 -16.11 21.51
CA ILE A 259 -19.54 -16.00 20.97
C ILE A 259 -20.45 -15.66 22.14
N ALA A 260 -20.67 -14.36 22.36
CA ALA A 260 -21.50 -13.88 23.47
C ALA A 260 -22.99 -14.14 23.23
N SER A 261 -23.42 -14.10 21.96
CA SER A 261 -24.76 -14.49 21.52
C SER A 261 -24.77 -14.74 20.01
N ARG A 262 -25.91 -15.18 19.44
CA ARG A 262 -26.09 -15.26 17.98
C ARG A 262 -25.81 -13.94 17.26
N ARG A 263 -26.10 -12.81 17.91
CA ARG A 263 -25.94 -11.44 17.37
C ARG A 263 -24.63 -10.77 17.76
N THR A 264 -23.79 -11.42 18.56
CA THR A 264 -22.57 -10.82 19.09
C THR A 264 -21.44 -11.82 19.12
N LYS A 265 -20.46 -11.58 18.22
CA LYS A 265 -19.20 -12.31 18.16
C LYS A 265 -18.05 -11.37 18.51
N ILE A 266 -17.01 -11.87 19.16
CA ILE A 266 -15.89 -11.08 19.67
C ILE A 266 -14.58 -11.75 19.28
N ILE A 267 -13.66 -10.98 18.71
CA ILE A 267 -12.25 -11.38 18.53
C ILE A 267 -11.46 -10.74 19.68
N VAL A 268 -10.69 -11.56 20.40
CA VAL A 268 -9.84 -11.11 21.50
C VAL A 268 -8.40 -11.02 21.00
N ILE A 269 -7.82 -9.84 21.08
CA ILE A 269 -6.51 -9.51 20.55
C ILE A 269 -5.61 -9.09 21.71
N GLU A 270 -4.33 -9.43 21.64
CA GLU A 270 -3.34 -9.04 22.64
C GLU A 270 -3.29 -7.51 22.81
N ALA A 271 -3.44 -7.04 24.06
CA ALA A 271 -3.13 -5.65 24.41
C ALA A 271 -1.73 -5.54 25.02
N GLY A 272 -1.34 -4.30 25.28
CA GLY A 272 0.03 -3.91 25.57
C GLY A 272 0.63 -3.12 24.42
N THR A 273 -0.20 -2.37 23.70
CA THR A 273 0.20 -1.52 22.60
C THR A 273 -0.06 -0.05 22.90
N ILE A 274 0.67 0.83 22.21
CA ILE A 274 0.46 2.28 22.16
C ILE A 274 0.23 2.69 20.70
N ALA A 275 -0.55 3.74 20.46
CA ALA A 275 -0.69 4.29 19.11
C ALA A 275 0.67 4.85 18.66
N ALA A 276 1.14 4.43 17.49
CA ALA A 276 2.40 4.89 16.91
C ALA A 276 2.41 6.41 16.74
N TYR A 277 1.29 6.98 16.29
CA TYR A 277 1.13 8.42 16.14
C TYR A 277 1.37 9.16 17.46
N ASP A 278 0.64 8.81 18.52
CA ASP A 278 0.77 9.49 19.82
C ASP A 278 2.19 9.35 20.39
N TYR A 279 2.86 8.22 20.14
CA TYR A 279 4.26 8.03 20.51
C TYR A 279 5.20 8.94 19.71
N LEU A 280 5.04 9.00 18.39
CA LEU A 280 5.85 9.85 17.52
C LEU A 280 5.71 11.34 17.90
N GLN A 281 4.50 11.82 18.20
CA GLN A 281 4.27 13.22 18.59
C GLN A 281 5.03 13.67 19.85
N ASN A 282 5.51 12.73 20.66
CA ASN A 282 6.31 13.03 21.85
C ASN A 282 7.83 13.08 21.58
N LEU A 283 8.26 12.83 20.34
CA LEU A 283 9.67 12.81 19.96
C LEU A 283 10.12 14.16 19.37
N PRO A 284 11.37 14.58 19.62
CA PRO A 284 12.01 15.68 18.89
C PRO A 284 12.00 15.44 17.37
N SER A 285 12.08 16.49 16.54
CA SER A 285 11.93 16.39 15.08
C SER A 285 12.80 15.33 14.40
N LEU A 286 14.06 15.17 14.82
CA LEU A 286 14.95 14.14 14.31
C LEU A 286 14.57 12.73 14.77
N GLU A 287 14.33 12.55 16.06
CA GLU A 287 13.90 11.26 16.61
C GLU A 287 12.55 10.83 16.03
N TYR A 288 11.63 11.77 15.83
CA TYR A 288 10.36 11.57 15.13
C TYR A 288 10.57 10.96 13.75
N LEU A 289 11.43 11.59 12.93
CA LEU A 289 11.67 11.14 11.57
C LEU A 289 12.28 9.73 11.55
N LEU A 290 13.33 9.52 12.34
CA LEU A 290 14.04 8.24 12.38
C LEU A 290 13.14 7.12 12.88
N GLU A 291 12.32 7.41 13.89
CA GLU A 291 11.42 6.43 14.44
C GLU A 291 10.24 6.15 13.49
N HIS A 292 9.72 7.16 12.80
CA HIS A 292 8.73 6.95 11.76
C HIS A 292 9.32 6.15 10.59
N MET A 293 10.56 6.41 10.17
CA MET A 293 11.24 5.59 9.16
C MET A 293 11.41 4.15 9.62
N ARG A 294 11.83 3.93 10.88
CA ARG A 294 11.93 2.58 11.46
C ARG A 294 10.58 1.86 11.41
N ILE A 295 9.51 2.52 11.85
CA ILE A 295 8.16 1.95 11.83
C ILE A 295 7.80 1.54 10.41
N MET A 296 7.96 2.42 9.43
CA MET A 296 7.64 2.13 8.03
C MET A 296 8.54 1.05 7.42
N CYS A 297 9.82 0.99 7.80
CA CYS A 297 10.67 -0.14 7.44
C CYS A 297 10.14 -1.46 8.02
N GLU A 298 9.57 -1.49 9.23
CA GLU A 298 8.90 -2.69 9.77
C GLU A 298 7.61 -3.05 9.01
N PHE A 299 6.95 -2.08 8.36
CA PHE A 299 5.85 -2.35 7.41
C PHE A 299 6.36 -3.03 6.15
N VAL A 300 7.52 -2.61 5.62
CA VAL A 300 7.87 -2.72 4.19
C VAL A 300 9.11 -3.57 3.92
N VAL A 301 10.17 -3.36 4.70
CA VAL A 301 11.55 -3.65 4.32
C VAL A 301 12.01 -5.02 4.81
N ARG A 302 12.73 -5.69 3.91
CA ARG A 302 13.35 -7.00 4.10
C ARG A 302 14.70 -6.79 4.78
N ASP A 303 14.92 -7.40 5.95
CA ASP A 303 16.29 -7.59 6.40
C ASP A 303 16.89 -8.77 5.65
N VAL A 304 17.53 -8.48 4.52
CA VAL A 304 18.50 -9.42 3.91
C VAL A 304 19.89 -8.95 4.28
N GLN A 305 20.30 -9.19 5.52
CA GLN A 305 21.72 -9.23 5.78
C GLN A 305 22.22 -10.62 5.33
N TRP A 306 22.70 -10.69 4.08
CA TRP A 306 23.37 -11.88 3.55
C TRP A 306 24.79 -11.95 4.11
N THR A 307 24.94 -12.23 5.40
CA THR A 307 26.24 -12.64 5.95
C THR A 307 26.36 -14.14 5.74
N GLY A 308 27.25 -14.55 4.83
CA GLY A 308 27.31 -15.87 4.18
C GLY A 308 27.51 -17.13 5.03
N TYR A 309 27.05 -17.20 6.27
CA TYR A 309 27.04 -18.43 7.07
C TYR A 309 25.81 -18.68 7.96
N SER A 310 24.85 -17.76 8.08
CA SER A 310 23.54 -18.06 8.69
C SER A 310 22.57 -16.89 8.48
N ALA A 311 21.63 -17.05 7.55
CA ALA A 311 20.54 -16.10 7.34
C ALA A 311 19.47 -16.31 8.41
N THR A 312 19.61 -15.68 9.58
CA THR A 312 18.48 -15.56 10.50
C THR A 312 17.60 -14.40 10.05
N ASN A 313 16.67 -14.70 9.13
CA ASN A 313 15.66 -13.81 8.56
C ASN A 313 14.70 -13.27 9.64
N ARG A 314 15.12 -12.33 10.49
CA ARG A 314 14.31 -11.93 11.65
C ARG A 314 13.32 -10.79 11.39
N TRP A 315 13.35 -10.13 10.23
CA TRP A 315 12.36 -9.11 9.90
C TRP A 315 11.72 -9.41 8.55
N GLN A 316 10.62 -10.16 8.57
CA GLN A 316 9.70 -10.15 7.45
C GLN A 316 8.81 -8.92 7.62
N ALA A 317 8.80 -8.08 6.59
CA ALA A 317 7.96 -6.90 6.51
C ALA A 317 6.48 -7.27 6.67
N GLY A 318 5.76 -6.56 7.55
CA GLY A 318 4.39 -6.94 7.85
C GLY A 318 3.47 -6.92 6.61
N TYR A 319 3.53 -5.91 5.74
CA TYR A 319 2.69 -5.89 4.55
C TYR A 319 3.09 -6.93 3.51
N ARG A 320 4.38 -7.30 3.43
CA ARG A 320 4.79 -8.40 2.58
C ARG A 320 4.17 -9.70 3.09
N PHE A 321 4.27 -9.96 4.39
CA PHE A 321 3.66 -11.13 5.01
C PHE A 321 2.15 -11.16 4.74
N LEU A 322 1.43 -10.04 4.89
CA LEU A 322 0.02 -9.95 4.54
C LEU A 322 -0.24 -10.26 3.07
N GLY A 323 0.50 -9.60 2.17
CA GLY A 323 0.30 -9.74 0.73
C GLY A 323 0.62 -11.15 0.23
N GLU A 324 1.64 -11.76 0.82
CA GLU A 324 1.91 -13.19 0.75
C GLU A 324 0.61 -13.91 1.12
N HIS A 325 0.07 -13.76 2.33
CA HIS A 325 -1.13 -14.47 2.84
C HIS A 325 -2.46 -14.05 2.21
N GLY A 326 -2.46 -13.41 1.04
CA GLY A 326 -3.67 -12.93 0.37
C GLY A 326 -4.43 -11.86 1.16
N GLY A 327 -3.82 -11.31 2.21
CA GLY A 327 -4.38 -10.32 3.10
C GLY A 327 -3.88 -8.91 2.82
N SER A 328 -4.57 -7.95 3.41
CA SER A 328 -4.19 -6.56 3.45
C SER A 328 -4.74 -5.91 4.72
N TRP A 329 -4.04 -4.89 5.22
CA TRP A 329 -4.46 -4.13 6.39
C TRP A 329 -4.86 -2.73 5.99
N ARG A 330 -5.87 -2.20 6.68
CA ARG A 330 -6.25 -0.79 6.61
C ARG A 330 -6.68 -0.30 7.98
N GLY A 331 -6.20 0.87 8.38
CA GLY A 331 -6.61 1.50 9.62
C GLY A 331 -6.40 3.00 9.57
N GLY A 332 -6.96 3.68 10.56
CA GLY A 332 -6.72 5.10 10.79
C GLY A 332 -5.32 5.39 11.33
N TYR A 333 -4.98 6.67 11.48
CA TYR A 333 -3.66 7.10 11.96
C TYR A 333 -3.31 6.58 13.36
N ARG A 334 -4.33 6.35 14.21
CA ARG A 334 -4.19 5.74 15.55
C ARG A 334 -4.26 4.22 15.57
N ASP A 335 -4.59 3.59 14.45
CA ASP A 335 -4.72 2.14 14.36
C ASP A 335 -3.37 1.45 14.11
N VAL A 336 -2.32 2.21 13.74
CA VAL A 336 -0.93 1.74 13.74
C VAL A 336 -0.47 1.65 15.18
N LEU A 337 -0.22 0.43 15.64
CA LEU A 337 0.12 0.16 17.04
C LEU A 337 1.57 -0.28 17.19
N LEU A 338 2.19 0.12 18.29
CA LEU A 338 3.50 -0.37 18.72
C LEU A 338 3.35 -1.12 20.04
N SER A 339 4.12 -2.18 20.26
CA SER A 339 4.23 -2.82 21.57
C SER A 339 4.77 -1.84 22.60
N ALA A 340 4.11 -1.72 23.74
CA ALA A 340 4.48 -0.80 24.80
C ALA A 340 5.87 -1.13 25.38
N LYS A 341 6.25 -2.41 25.37
CA LYS A 341 7.48 -2.96 25.97
C LYS A 341 8.73 -2.64 25.14
N ASP A 342 8.66 -2.85 23.83
CA ASP A 342 9.84 -2.80 22.93
C ASP A 342 9.65 -1.87 21.73
N LYS A 343 8.48 -1.22 21.62
CA LYS A 343 8.10 -0.28 20.54
C LYS A 343 8.07 -0.90 19.15
N GLN A 344 8.05 -2.24 19.05
CA GLN A 344 7.92 -2.93 17.76
C GLN A 344 6.50 -2.79 17.21
N LEU A 345 6.38 -2.72 15.89
CA LEU A 345 5.10 -2.69 15.18
C LEU A 345 4.20 -3.89 15.53
N ARG A 346 2.92 -3.62 15.77
CA ARG A 346 1.86 -4.60 16.07
C ARG A 346 0.57 -4.27 15.31
N MET A 347 0.61 -4.39 13.99
CA MET A 347 -0.53 -4.14 13.10
C MET A 347 -1.72 -5.07 13.39
N GLY A 348 -2.92 -4.65 12.99
CA GLY A 348 -4.11 -5.47 13.13
C GLY A 348 -4.67 -5.56 14.54
N GLY A 349 -4.10 -4.89 15.54
CA GLY A 349 -4.79 -4.74 16.84
C GLY A 349 -6.03 -3.87 16.72
N LEU A 350 -5.94 -2.84 15.86
CA LEU A 350 -7.04 -2.01 15.39
C LEU A 350 -7.09 -2.06 13.84
N GLY A 351 -8.07 -1.38 13.26
CA GLY A 351 -8.31 -1.39 11.83
C GLY A 351 -9.00 -2.66 11.31
N LYS A 352 -8.94 -2.84 10.00
CA LYS A 352 -9.58 -3.89 9.21
C LYS A 352 -8.51 -4.71 8.49
N MET A 353 -8.63 -6.02 8.59
CA MET A 353 -7.93 -6.98 7.74
C MET A 353 -8.93 -7.48 6.69
N ASP A 354 -8.53 -7.55 5.43
CA ASP A 354 -9.34 -8.12 4.36
C ASP A 354 -8.48 -8.79 3.29
N GLY A 355 -9.11 -9.46 2.32
CA GLY A 355 -8.44 -10.20 1.26
C GLY A 355 -7.94 -9.33 0.08
N ARG A 356 -7.95 -7.99 0.20
CA ARG A 356 -7.56 -7.10 -0.90
C ARG A 356 -6.05 -6.91 -0.96
N TRP A 357 -5.27 -7.99 -1.08
CA TRP A 357 -3.81 -7.90 -1.10
C TRP A 357 -3.24 -7.07 -2.26
N LYS A 358 -3.94 -6.97 -3.38
CA LYS A 358 -3.56 -6.09 -4.51
C LYS A 358 -3.55 -4.61 -4.11
N ASP A 359 -4.29 -4.28 -3.05
CA ASP A 359 -4.37 -2.93 -2.48
C ASP A 359 -3.26 -2.62 -1.47
N SER A 360 -2.39 -3.58 -1.17
CA SER A 360 -1.39 -3.45 -0.10
C SER A 360 -0.38 -2.33 -0.33
N GLY A 361 0.00 -2.04 -1.57
CA GLY A 361 0.92 -0.94 -1.89
C GLY A 361 0.35 0.43 -1.50
N TRP A 362 -0.84 0.75 -1.99
CA TRP A 362 -1.46 2.04 -1.67
C TRP A 362 -1.93 2.12 -0.22
N ARG A 363 -2.36 1.02 0.41
CA ARG A 363 -2.74 1.04 1.84
C ARG A 363 -1.54 1.27 2.75
N MET A 364 -0.37 0.80 2.34
CA MET A 364 0.89 1.08 3.02
C MET A 364 1.29 2.56 2.86
N ASP A 365 1.08 3.12 1.68
CA ASP A 365 1.25 4.56 1.41
C ASP A 365 0.24 5.41 2.22
N GLU A 366 -1.02 4.97 2.33
CA GLU A 366 -1.98 5.59 3.26
C GLU A 366 -1.51 5.51 4.70
N ALA A 367 -1.03 4.36 5.17
CA ALA A 367 -0.55 4.21 6.54
C ALA A 367 0.62 5.16 6.82
N PHE A 368 1.51 5.35 5.84
CA PHE A 368 2.58 6.35 5.89
C PHE A 368 2.02 7.77 6.11
N TYR A 369 1.14 8.22 5.22
CA TYR A 369 0.61 9.59 5.29
C TYR A 369 -0.26 9.82 6.52
N ARG A 370 -1.11 8.86 6.89
CA ARG A 370 -1.92 8.94 8.10
C ARG A 370 -1.05 9.07 9.34
N LEU A 371 0.01 8.27 9.44
CA LEU A 371 0.95 8.33 10.57
C LEU A 371 1.73 9.65 10.61
N ARG A 372 2.07 10.20 9.44
CA ARG A 372 2.76 11.50 9.33
C ARG A 372 1.85 12.67 9.68
N ASP A 373 0.64 12.70 9.11
CA ASP A 373 -0.25 13.86 9.10
C ASP A 373 -1.28 13.85 10.24
N GLY A 374 -1.44 12.72 10.94
CA GLY A 374 -2.32 12.59 12.09
C GLY A 374 -3.81 12.71 11.76
N ASN A 375 -4.20 12.36 10.54
CA ASN A 375 -5.59 12.38 10.11
C ASN A 375 -5.89 11.16 9.25
N ASP A 376 -7.18 10.81 9.14
CA ASP A 376 -7.62 9.62 8.41
C ASP A 376 -7.87 9.86 6.90
N ARG A 377 -7.53 11.04 6.37
CA ARG A 377 -7.76 11.32 4.95
C ARG A 377 -6.96 10.33 4.10
N SER A 378 -7.64 9.78 3.09
CA SER A 378 -7.04 8.90 2.10
C SER A 378 -6.46 9.75 0.98
N GLU A 379 -5.14 9.75 0.85
CA GLU A 379 -4.45 10.36 -0.30
C GLU A 379 -3.69 9.29 -1.12
N GLY A 380 -4.23 8.09 -1.19
CA GLY A 380 -3.55 6.96 -1.83
C GLY A 380 -3.44 7.14 -3.35
N ALA A 381 -2.21 7.11 -3.87
CA ALA A 381 -1.94 6.91 -5.29
C ALA A 381 -2.06 5.42 -5.65
N SER A 382 -2.29 5.10 -6.93
CA SER A 382 -2.37 3.71 -7.43
C SER A 382 -0.98 3.08 -7.58
N VAL A 383 -0.23 2.99 -6.48
CA VAL A 383 1.15 2.47 -6.49
C VAL A 383 1.17 1.02 -6.05
N SER A 384 1.96 0.20 -6.76
CA SER A 384 2.15 -1.21 -6.41
C SER A 384 2.91 -1.37 -5.09
N PHE A 385 2.75 -2.52 -4.43
CA PHE A 385 3.49 -2.82 -3.20
C PHE A 385 5.00 -2.81 -3.43
N GLU A 386 5.46 -3.42 -4.52
CA GLU A 386 6.88 -3.52 -4.88
C GLU A 386 7.50 -2.15 -5.13
N GLU A 387 6.76 -1.23 -5.72
CA GLU A 387 7.21 0.12 -6.00
C GLU A 387 7.36 0.94 -4.71
N ILE A 388 6.33 0.97 -3.85
CA ILE A 388 6.46 1.62 -2.53
C ILE A 388 7.56 0.95 -1.71
N ALA A 389 7.70 -0.38 -1.80
CA ALA A 389 8.74 -1.09 -1.08
C ALA A 389 10.15 -0.70 -1.52
N THR A 390 10.34 -0.53 -2.83
CA THR A 390 11.60 -0.04 -3.40
C THR A 390 11.90 1.38 -2.95
N GLN A 391 10.88 2.23 -2.80
CA GLN A 391 11.06 3.62 -2.34
C GLN A 391 11.54 3.69 -0.89
N PHE A 392 10.93 2.93 0.03
CA PHE A 392 11.41 2.86 1.41
C PHE A 392 12.81 2.24 1.53
N GLU A 393 13.12 1.23 0.72
CA GLU A 393 14.47 0.67 0.68
C GLU A 393 15.50 1.71 0.25
N ARG A 394 15.24 2.45 -0.83
CA ARG A 394 16.13 3.52 -1.29
C ARG A 394 16.28 4.64 -0.26
N MET A 395 15.20 5.00 0.43
CA MET A 395 15.26 5.95 1.54
C MET A 395 16.17 5.46 2.67
N ARG A 396 16.09 4.17 3.04
CA ARG A 396 16.99 3.54 4.03
C ARG A 396 18.44 3.54 3.55
N GLU A 397 18.69 3.14 2.31
CA GLU A 397 20.02 3.15 1.70
C GLU A 397 20.62 4.55 1.71
N SER A 398 19.82 5.56 1.37
CA SER A 398 20.22 6.95 1.34
C SER A 398 20.62 7.48 2.71
N ALA A 399 19.81 7.20 3.74
CA ALA A 399 20.13 7.54 5.12
C ALA A 399 21.40 6.82 5.62
N THR A 400 21.60 5.56 5.20
CA THR A 400 22.79 4.77 5.53
C THR A 400 24.04 5.37 4.89
N LYS A 401 24.02 5.65 3.58
CA LYS A 401 25.14 6.27 2.86
C LYS A 401 25.52 7.61 3.46
N TRP A 402 24.53 8.46 3.77
CA TRP A 402 24.77 9.74 4.41
C TRP A 402 25.50 9.59 5.75
N ASN A 403 25.11 8.60 6.54
CA ASN A 403 25.73 8.33 7.83
C ASN A 403 27.14 7.71 7.71
N GLU A 404 27.39 6.90 6.67
CA GLU A 404 28.71 6.33 6.39
C GLU A 404 29.69 7.37 5.83
N GLU A 405 29.21 8.22 4.93
CA GLU A 405 29.98 9.26 4.27
C GLU A 405 29.10 10.49 4.01
N GLU A 406 29.36 11.57 4.75
CA GLU A 406 28.64 12.85 4.63
C GLU A 406 29.11 13.63 3.38
N THR A 407 28.85 13.11 2.17
CA THR A 407 29.17 13.80 0.90
C THR A 407 28.01 14.65 0.38
N GLU A 408 28.27 15.64 -0.48
CA GLU A 408 27.20 16.43 -1.12
C GLU A 408 26.21 15.54 -1.89
N GLU A 409 26.71 14.50 -2.55
CA GLU A 409 25.90 13.54 -3.30
C GLU A 409 24.96 12.75 -2.38
N ASN A 410 25.49 12.17 -1.30
CA ASN A 410 24.70 11.42 -0.33
C ASN A 410 23.68 12.30 0.40
N GLY A 411 24.07 13.54 0.72
CA GLY A 411 23.17 14.53 1.30
C GLY A 411 22.03 14.84 0.34
N ARG A 412 22.34 15.09 -0.94
CA ARG A 412 21.33 15.37 -1.98
C ARG A 412 20.37 14.21 -2.17
N ASP A 413 20.86 12.99 -2.22
CA ASP A 413 20.02 11.79 -2.31
C ASP A 413 19.08 11.71 -1.09
N LEU A 414 19.62 11.88 0.14
CA LEU A 414 18.81 11.84 1.36
C LEU A 414 17.76 12.95 1.36
N PHE A 415 18.13 14.17 0.96
CA PHE A 415 17.20 15.28 0.82
C PHE A 415 16.09 15.02 -0.20
N GLY A 416 16.42 14.36 -1.31
CA GLY A 416 15.44 13.90 -2.29
C GLY A 416 14.36 13.05 -1.63
N TRP A 417 14.76 12.10 -0.79
CA TRP A 417 13.84 11.25 -0.03
C TRP A 417 13.12 11.99 1.10
N LEU A 418 13.79 12.89 1.83
CA LEU A 418 13.16 13.73 2.86
C LEU A 418 12.11 14.67 2.28
N SER A 419 12.19 15.03 1.01
CA SER A 419 11.15 15.84 0.37
C SER A 419 9.79 15.15 0.28
N TRP A 420 9.76 13.80 0.34
CA TRP A 420 8.52 13.03 0.47
C TRP A 420 7.86 13.18 1.85
N TRP A 421 8.65 13.59 2.85
CA TRP A 421 8.23 13.82 4.23
C TRP A 421 7.76 15.24 4.50
N CYS A 422 8.12 16.19 3.63
CA CYS A 422 7.51 17.50 3.64
C CYS A 422 6.01 17.27 3.40
N GLY A 423 5.22 17.33 4.49
CA GLY A 423 3.78 17.21 4.42
C GLY A 423 3.24 18.05 3.28
N SER A 424 2.23 17.55 2.56
CA SER A 424 1.34 18.46 1.85
C SER A 424 0.79 19.37 2.95
N SER A 425 1.23 20.64 2.95
CA SER A 425 0.65 21.64 3.84
C SER A 425 -0.88 21.64 3.70
N GLU A 426 -1.56 22.21 4.70
CA GLU A 426 -3.00 22.43 4.64
C GLU A 426 -3.42 22.90 3.25
N TYR A 427 -4.46 22.26 2.75
CA TYR A 427 -5.06 22.56 1.47
C TYR A 427 -5.65 23.98 1.52
N GLU A 428 -4.85 24.97 1.18
CA GLU A 428 -5.38 26.32 1.02
C GLU A 428 -6.27 26.35 -0.21
N ARG A 429 -7.54 26.72 -0.03
CA ARG A 429 -8.44 26.94 -1.15
C ARG A 429 -7.88 28.09 -1.97
N GLY A 430 -7.62 27.83 -3.24
CA GLY A 430 -7.17 28.84 -4.19
C GLY A 430 -8.03 30.09 -4.16
N THR A 431 -7.38 31.23 -4.01
CA THR A 431 -7.90 32.55 -4.38
C THR A 431 -7.21 32.98 -5.68
N GLU A 432 -7.69 34.06 -6.30
CA GLU A 432 -7.04 34.65 -7.48
C GLU A 432 -5.56 35.01 -7.22
N ASN A 433 -5.17 35.20 -5.95
CA ASN A 433 -3.81 35.53 -5.53
C ASN A 433 -2.96 34.33 -5.11
N SER A 434 -3.41 33.10 -5.38
CA SER A 434 -2.68 31.93 -4.92
C SER A 434 -1.42 31.67 -5.74
N PRO A 435 -0.32 31.21 -5.12
CA PRO A 435 1.01 31.17 -5.76
C PRO A 435 1.18 30.08 -6.81
N SER A 436 1.90 30.35 -7.89
CA SER A 436 2.08 29.41 -9.01
C SER A 436 2.95 28.20 -8.63
N VAL A 437 2.79 27.06 -9.31
CA VAL A 437 3.66 25.88 -9.09
C VAL A 437 5.10 26.25 -9.38
N GLY A 438 5.99 25.92 -8.45
CA GLY A 438 7.40 26.29 -8.52
C GLY A 438 7.71 27.63 -7.83
N GLU A 439 6.73 28.44 -7.47
CA GLU A 439 6.97 29.70 -6.77
C GLU A 439 7.51 29.46 -5.35
N ILE A 440 8.49 30.29 -4.95
CA ILE A 440 9.09 30.28 -3.61
C ILE A 440 8.63 31.53 -2.88
N GLY A 441 8.25 31.39 -1.62
CA GLY A 441 7.77 32.48 -0.79
C GLY A 441 7.71 32.09 0.67
N TRP A 442 7.01 32.88 1.47
CA TRP A 442 6.68 32.54 2.85
C TRP A 442 5.23 32.91 3.15
N ILE A 443 4.68 32.32 4.22
CA ILE A 443 3.35 32.65 4.71
C ILE A 443 3.51 33.45 6.00
N ASP A 444 2.96 34.67 6.04
CA ASP A 444 2.80 35.45 7.27
C ASP A 444 1.32 35.75 7.47
N ARG A 445 0.76 35.36 8.63
CA ARG A 445 -0.67 35.55 8.96
C ARG A 445 -1.68 35.11 7.88
N ASN A 446 -1.41 34.01 7.18
CA ASN A 446 -2.17 33.47 6.04
C ASN A 446 -2.08 34.30 4.74
N GLU A 447 -1.16 35.26 4.66
CA GLU A 447 -0.83 35.98 3.44
C GLU A 447 0.42 35.36 2.81
N TRP A 448 0.37 35.10 1.50
CA TRP A 448 1.50 34.60 0.73
C TRP A 448 2.38 35.77 0.28
N HIS A 449 3.67 35.71 0.63
CA HIS A 449 4.66 36.69 0.20
C HIS A 449 5.65 36.02 -0.77
N PRO A 450 5.57 36.31 -2.07
CA PRO A 450 6.44 35.71 -3.06
C PRO A 450 7.84 36.29 -3.01
N ILE A 451 8.85 35.45 -3.22
CA ILE A 451 10.24 35.89 -3.40
C ILE A 451 10.48 36.14 -4.90
N PRO A 452 10.82 37.36 -5.32
CA PRO A 452 11.01 37.70 -6.73
C PRO A 452 12.35 37.17 -7.26
N LEU A 453 12.35 35.90 -7.69
CA LEU A 453 13.52 35.24 -8.27
C LEU A 453 13.55 35.37 -9.80
N VAL A 454 14.69 35.77 -10.36
CA VAL A 454 14.96 35.60 -11.80
C VAL A 454 15.39 34.15 -12.03
N HIS A 455 14.45 33.22 -12.07
CA HIS A 455 14.80 31.83 -12.38
C HIS A 455 14.70 31.53 -13.88
N HIS A 456 15.77 30.97 -14.45
CA HIS A 456 15.83 30.48 -15.83
C HIS A 456 15.13 29.12 -16.03
N PHE A 457 14.54 28.54 -14.98
CA PHE A 457 13.82 27.28 -15.10
C PHE A 457 12.47 27.53 -15.77
N PRO A 458 12.10 26.76 -16.81
CA PRO A 458 10.74 26.80 -17.32
C PRO A 458 9.77 26.45 -16.18
N ILE A 459 8.75 27.28 -16.00
CA ILE A 459 7.65 27.02 -15.05
C ILE A 459 6.90 25.79 -15.57
N ALA A 460 7.36 24.63 -15.11
CA ALA A 460 6.94 23.27 -15.41
C ALA A 460 6.98 22.80 -16.90
N PRO A 461 7.52 21.59 -17.19
CA PRO A 461 7.26 20.88 -18.46
C PRO A 461 5.76 20.55 -18.61
N PRO A 462 5.30 20.02 -19.78
CA PRO A 462 3.89 19.66 -19.98
C PRO A 462 3.34 18.82 -18.83
N LEU A 463 2.11 19.15 -18.47
CA LEU A 463 1.43 18.76 -17.24
C LEU A 463 1.34 17.23 -17.12
N GLN A 464 1.92 16.66 -16.06
CA GLN A 464 1.75 15.25 -15.73
C GLN A 464 0.53 15.10 -14.83
N TYR A 465 -0.54 14.54 -15.39
CA TYR A 465 -1.80 14.32 -14.70
C TYR A 465 -1.80 12.95 -14.02
N ASN A 466 -2.06 12.92 -12.72
CA ASN A 466 -2.41 11.70 -12.00
C ASN A 466 -3.88 11.77 -11.59
N PHE A 467 -4.66 10.74 -11.92
CA PHE A 467 -6.03 10.57 -11.47
C PHE A 467 -6.06 9.44 -10.47
N ALA A 468 -6.48 9.72 -9.25
CA ALA A 468 -7.07 8.68 -8.41
C ALA A 468 -8.50 9.06 -8.09
N ALA A 469 -9.31 8.04 -7.82
CA ALA A 469 -10.64 8.24 -7.29
C ALA A 469 -10.81 7.43 -6.02
N SER A 470 -11.54 7.99 -5.07
CA SER A 470 -11.98 7.27 -3.88
C SER A 470 -13.50 7.28 -3.81
N ARG A 471 -14.09 6.16 -3.40
CA ARG A 471 -15.52 6.00 -3.12
C ARG A 471 -15.79 5.97 -1.63
N TRP A 472 -16.74 6.74 -1.11
CA TRP A 472 -17.15 6.59 0.28
C TRP A 472 -18.16 5.43 0.44
N ARG A 473 -17.84 4.41 1.26
CA ARG A 473 -18.69 3.26 1.55
C ARG A 473 -18.51 2.82 3.01
N ASP A 474 -19.61 2.54 3.71
CA ASP A 474 -19.59 2.06 5.11
C ASP A 474 -18.79 2.95 6.09
N GLY A 475 -18.78 4.26 5.85
CA GLY A 475 -18.03 5.22 6.66
C GLY A 475 -16.52 5.25 6.39
N GLU A 476 -16.06 4.66 5.29
CA GLU A 476 -14.65 4.62 4.87
C GLU A 476 -14.50 5.03 3.40
N TRP A 477 -13.42 5.73 3.05
CA TRP A 477 -13.08 6.09 1.67
C TRP A 477 -12.34 4.95 0.98
N ASP A 478 -12.94 4.14 0.12
CA ASP A 478 -12.25 3.12 -0.66
C ASP A 478 -11.64 3.70 -1.95
N THR A 479 -10.32 3.67 -2.12
CA THR A 479 -9.70 4.01 -3.42
C THR A 479 -10.15 3.02 -4.50
N ILE A 480 -10.52 3.52 -5.67
CA ILE A 480 -10.94 2.74 -6.83
C ILE A 480 -10.04 3.03 -8.03
N VAL A 481 -9.68 1.97 -8.76
CA VAL A 481 -8.75 2.06 -9.88
C VAL A 481 -9.52 2.39 -11.17
N GLY A 482 -9.05 3.41 -11.89
CA GLY A 482 -9.61 3.82 -13.17
C GLY A 482 -8.99 3.05 -14.33
N THR A 483 -9.76 2.82 -15.39
CA THR A 483 -9.29 2.28 -16.68
C THR A 483 -9.34 3.38 -17.74
N ARG A 484 -8.24 3.61 -18.45
CA ARG A 484 -8.21 4.58 -19.55
C ARG A 484 -8.93 4.03 -20.79
N ILE A 485 -9.89 4.77 -21.33
CA ILE A 485 -10.67 4.41 -22.52
C ILE A 485 -10.76 5.63 -23.43
N GLY A 486 -9.92 5.65 -24.47
CA GLY A 486 -9.78 6.83 -25.34
C GLY A 486 -9.30 8.05 -24.55
N GLU A 487 -10.11 9.12 -24.57
CA GLU A 487 -9.87 10.38 -23.85
C GLU A 487 -10.41 10.39 -22.40
N TYR A 488 -11.02 9.29 -21.96
CA TYR A 488 -11.66 9.19 -20.65
C TYR A 488 -10.88 8.29 -19.69
N THR A 489 -11.01 8.58 -18.41
CA THR A 489 -10.73 7.60 -17.34
C THR A 489 -12.06 7.08 -16.80
N ARG A 490 -12.28 5.77 -16.90
CA ARG A 490 -13.51 5.09 -16.47
C ARG A 490 -13.30 4.38 -15.14
N TRP A 491 -14.15 4.63 -14.16
CA TRP A 491 -14.27 3.81 -12.97
C TRP A 491 -15.54 2.97 -13.03
N SER A 492 -15.42 1.68 -12.71
CA SER A 492 -16.55 0.75 -12.59
C SER A 492 -16.90 0.61 -11.11
N ILE A 493 -18.14 0.89 -10.75
CA ILE A 493 -18.57 0.93 -9.36
C ILE A 493 -19.79 0.04 -9.21
N ASP A 494 -19.66 -1.03 -8.46
CA ASP A 494 -20.79 -1.89 -8.11
C ASP A 494 -21.64 -1.20 -7.05
N ILE A 495 -22.96 -1.15 -7.25
CA ILE A 495 -23.85 -0.32 -6.46
C ILE A 495 -24.87 -1.17 -5.74
N SER A 496 -25.19 -0.76 -4.52
CA SER A 496 -26.34 -1.25 -3.80
C SER A 496 -27.46 -0.21 -3.77
N PRO A 497 -28.74 -0.64 -3.81
CA PRO A 497 -29.87 0.28 -3.71
C PRO A 497 -29.76 1.13 -2.44
N GLY A 498 -29.94 2.44 -2.58
CA GLY A 498 -29.82 3.42 -1.50
C GLY A 498 -28.39 3.79 -1.09
N GLU A 499 -27.37 3.27 -1.77
CA GLU A 499 -25.98 3.68 -1.56
C GLU A 499 -25.71 5.04 -2.20
N GLU A 500 -25.16 5.96 -1.40
CA GLU A 500 -24.62 7.22 -1.89
C GLU A 500 -23.13 7.05 -2.16
N ILE A 501 -22.74 7.26 -3.42
CA ILE A 501 -21.36 7.12 -3.88
C ILE A 501 -20.79 8.51 -4.01
N TYR A 502 -19.73 8.78 -3.25
CA TYR A 502 -18.93 9.97 -3.41
C TYR A 502 -17.67 9.59 -4.14
N LEU A 503 -17.42 10.17 -5.30
CA LEU A 503 -16.21 10.01 -6.07
C LEU A 503 -15.38 11.29 -5.93
N ASP A 504 -14.19 11.17 -5.36
CA ASP A 504 -13.25 12.28 -5.25
C ASP A 504 -12.09 12.08 -6.22
N THR A 505 -12.05 12.86 -7.30
CA THR A 505 -10.99 12.82 -8.31
C THR A 505 -10.03 13.98 -8.12
N PHE A 506 -8.77 13.69 -7.83
CA PHE A 506 -7.75 14.73 -7.80
C PHE A 506 -6.93 14.73 -9.09
N VAL A 507 -6.53 15.92 -9.50
CA VAL A 507 -5.58 16.18 -10.57
C VAL A 507 -4.45 16.99 -9.95
N ARG A 508 -3.20 16.52 -10.02
CA ARG A 508 -2.04 17.21 -9.45
C ARG A 508 -1.02 17.54 -10.53
N PHE A 509 -0.38 18.69 -10.40
CA PHE A 509 0.74 19.20 -11.18
C PHE A 509 1.94 19.29 -10.27
N TYR A 510 3.06 18.67 -10.62
CA TYR A 510 4.26 18.69 -9.79
C TYR A 510 5.27 19.71 -10.32
N ARG A 511 6.00 20.35 -9.41
CA ARG A 511 7.18 21.16 -9.74
C ARG A 511 8.24 20.31 -10.45
N PRO A 512 9.11 20.92 -11.28
CA PRO A 512 10.34 20.28 -11.73
C PRO A 512 11.26 19.92 -10.56
N GLN A 513 11.99 18.80 -10.67
CA GLN A 513 12.99 18.39 -9.68
C GLN A 513 14.12 19.44 -9.52
N ASP A 514 14.46 20.16 -10.58
CA ASP A 514 15.49 21.21 -10.52
C ASP A 514 15.07 22.38 -9.62
N MET A 515 13.78 22.75 -9.64
CA MET A 515 13.24 23.78 -8.77
C MET A 515 13.25 23.34 -7.30
N ALA A 516 12.99 22.04 -7.07
CA ALA A 516 13.13 21.44 -5.77
C ALA A 516 14.54 21.55 -5.21
N ASN A 517 15.51 21.17 -6.03
CA ASN A 517 16.92 21.20 -5.69
C ASN A 517 17.40 22.64 -5.45
N PHE A 518 16.96 23.60 -6.28
CA PHE A 518 17.26 25.02 -6.09
C PHE A 518 16.75 25.53 -4.75
N PHE A 519 15.46 25.32 -4.44
CA PHE A 519 14.88 25.79 -3.17
C PHE A 519 15.62 25.24 -1.96
N ILE A 520 15.94 23.95 -1.95
CA ILE A 520 16.66 23.32 -0.83
C ILE A 520 18.04 23.95 -0.63
N ARG A 521 18.77 24.22 -1.72
CA ARG A 521 20.11 24.85 -1.66
C ARG A 521 20.07 26.31 -1.24
N SER A 522 19.04 27.02 -1.65
CA SER A 522 18.94 28.46 -1.46
C SER A 522 18.16 28.86 -0.22
N ALA A 523 17.39 27.95 0.42
CA ALA A 523 16.47 28.27 1.50
C ALA A 523 17.11 29.10 2.63
N LEU A 524 18.32 28.75 3.10
CA LEU A 524 19.01 29.51 4.14
C LEU A 524 19.42 30.92 3.68
N SER A 525 19.90 31.06 2.44
CA SER A 525 20.24 32.38 1.89
C SER A 525 18.97 33.20 1.74
N LEU A 526 17.93 32.64 1.11
CA LEU A 526 16.64 33.31 0.92
C LEU A 526 16.03 33.75 2.26
N ALA A 527 16.05 32.91 3.29
CA ALA A 527 15.54 33.29 4.59
C ALA A 527 16.32 34.46 5.20
N LYS A 528 17.65 34.43 5.07
CA LYS A 528 18.52 35.51 5.54
C LYS A 528 18.31 36.81 4.76
N ASP A 529 18.22 36.72 3.43
CA ASP A 529 18.09 37.86 2.52
C ASP A 529 16.74 38.58 2.71
N PHE A 530 15.69 37.82 3.06
CA PHE A 530 14.34 38.36 3.30
C PHE A 530 14.01 38.54 4.79
N GLY A 531 14.94 38.24 5.71
CA GLY A 531 14.73 38.38 7.15
C GLY A 531 13.59 37.51 7.70
N VAL A 532 13.30 36.38 7.06
CA VAL A 532 12.23 35.46 7.45
C VAL A 532 12.78 34.23 8.15
N ASP A 533 11.97 33.66 9.04
CA ASP A 533 12.31 32.36 9.59
C ASP A 533 12.33 31.31 8.47
N VAL A 534 13.39 30.50 8.46
CA VAL A 534 13.62 29.54 7.39
C VAL A 534 12.56 28.44 7.36
N CYS A 535 11.93 28.14 8.50
CA CYS A 535 10.80 27.22 8.60
C CYS A 535 9.48 27.87 8.18
N SER A 536 9.47 29.17 7.85
CA SER A 536 8.34 29.87 7.23
C SER A 536 8.43 29.90 5.70
N LEU A 537 9.62 29.62 5.13
CA LEU A 537 9.78 29.49 3.69
C LEU A 537 9.01 28.29 3.15
N ARG A 538 8.48 28.47 1.95
CA ARG A 538 7.63 27.53 1.24
C ARG A 538 8.00 27.51 -0.23
N LEU A 539 7.92 26.32 -0.82
CA LEU A 539 7.94 26.13 -2.26
C LEU A 539 6.63 25.45 -2.65
N VAL A 540 5.90 26.03 -3.61
CA VAL A 540 4.70 25.41 -4.17
C VAL A 540 5.12 24.19 -4.99
N SER A 541 5.06 23.02 -4.35
CA SER A 541 5.52 21.75 -4.90
C SER A 541 4.51 21.13 -5.85
N CYS A 542 3.23 21.38 -5.61
CA CYS A 542 2.19 21.03 -6.54
C CYS A 542 1.05 22.05 -6.53
N ALA A 543 0.34 22.14 -7.65
CA ALA A 543 -1.01 22.68 -7.70
C ALA A 543 -1.92 21.57 -8.21
N GLY A 544 -3.21 21.64 -7.96
CA GLY A 544 -4.13 20.63 -8.44
C GLY A 544 -5.56 21.02 -8.22
N PHE A 545 -6.49 20.21 -8.70
CA PHE A 545 -7.91 20.39 -8.43
C PHE A 545 -8.48 19.10 -7.88
N ASN A 546 -9.44 19.22 -6.99
CA ASN A 546 -10.21 18.09 -6.49
C ASN A 546 -11.64 18.19 -7.03
N GLY A 547 -12.10 17.20 -7.77
CA GLY A 547 -13.44 17.12 -8.32
C GLY A 547 -14.24 16.10 -7.52
N CYS A 548 -15.33 16.53 -6.88
CA CYS A 548 -16.23 15.63 -6.16
C CYS A 548 -17.49 15.37 -6.99
N ALA A 549 -17.71 14.13 -7.41
CA ALA A 549 -18.96 13.72 -8.04
C ALA A 549 -19.71 12.81 -7.07
N SER A 550 -21.00 13.07 -6.84
CA SER A 550 -21.81 12.17 -6.01
C SER A 550 -23.02 11.63 -6.77
N LEU A 551 -23.37 10.39 -6.47
CA LEU A 551 -24.51 9.71 -7.06
C LEU A 551 -25.24 8.90 -5.99
N THR A 552 -26.52 9.15 -5.80
CA THR A 552 -27.42 8.27 -5.03
C THR A 552 -28.38 7.58 -5.96
N ILE A 553 -28.42 6.25 -5.93
CA ILE A 553 -29.41 5.47 -6.68
C ILE A 553 -30.46 4.92 -5.73
N SER A 554 -31.71 5.26 -5.97
CA SER A 554 -32.85 4.68 -5.25
C SER A 554 -33.39 3.39 -5.89
N ASP A 555 -33.11 3.15 -7.18
CA ASP A 555 -33.64 2.02 -7.97
C ASP A 555 -32.74 0.77 -7.88
N GLU A 556 -33.38 -0.40 -7.83
CA GLU A 556 -32.72 -1.71 -7.74
C GLU A 556 -32.18 -2.23 -9.08
N GLN A 557 -32.41 -1.53 -10.19
CA GLN A 557 -32.10 -2.05 -11.52
C GLN A 557 -30.60 -2.08 -11.90
N PHE A 558 -29.73 -1.32 -11.23
CA PHE A 558 -28.32 -1.22 -11.62
C PHE A 558 -27.41 -2.00 -10.69
N SER A 559 -26.69 -3.00 -11.22
CA SER A 559 -25.62 -3.69 -10.48
C SER A 559 -24.31 -2.90 -10.48
N THR A 560 -24.04 -2.15 -11.55
CA THR A 560 -22.78 -1.45 -11.79
C THR A 560 -23.05 -0.15 -12.55
N ILE A 561 -22.38 0.92 -12.15
CA ILE A 561 -22.34 2.19 -12.88
C ILE A 561 -20.91 2.59 -13.16
N TYR A 562 -20.76 3.40 -14.19
CA TYR A 562 -19.52 3.95 -14.63
C TYR A 562 -19.48 5.46 -14.41
N TYR A 563 -18.35 5.94 -13.88
CA TYR A 563 -18.01 7.36 -13.98
C TYR A 563 -16.90 7.53 -15.01
N PHE A 564 -17.07 8.48 -15.92
CA PHE A 564 -16.09 8.84 -16.92
C PHE A 564 -15.57 10.24 -16.63
N ALA A 565 -14.32 10.37 -16.20
CA ALA A 565 -13.66 11.67 -16.12
C ALA A 565 -13.09 12.06 -17.48
N TYR A 566 -13.26 13.32 -17.86
CA TYR A 566 -12.57 13.90 -19.00
C TYR A 566 -11.08 14.07 -18.69
N SER A 567 -10.24 13.95 -19.72
CA SER A 567 -8.86 14.39 -19.61
C SER A 567 -8.80 15.93 -19.45
N PRO A 568 -7.95 16.47 -18.56
CA PRO A 568 -7.66 17.89 -18.52
C PRO A 568 -7.16 18.40 -19.87
N GLN A 569 -7.42 19.66 -20.15
CA GLN A 569 -6.96 20.34 -21.35
C GLN A 569 -5.44 20.56 -21.30
N SER A 570 -4.83 20.93 -22.43
CA SER A 570 -3.37 21.16 -22.50
C SER A 570 -2.88 22.30 -21.61
N ASP A 571 -3.77 23.20 -21.21
CA ASP A 571 -3.49 24.34 -20.32
C ASP A 571 -3.67 24.02 -18.82
N GLY A 572 -4.06 22.79 -18.48
CA GLY A 572 -4.32 22.37 -17.10
C GLY A 572 -5.73 22.59 -16.61
N SER A 573 -6.60 23.21 -17.41
CA SER A 573 -8.01 23.34 -17.05
C SER A 573 -8.71 21.99 -17.09
N VAL A 574 -9.60 21.76 -16.12
CA VAL A 574 -10.47 20.59 -16.07
C VAL A 574 -11.81 20.98 -16.69
N PRO A 575 -12.39 20.18 -17.60
CA PRO A 575 -13.72 20.45 -18.13
C PRO A 575 -14.77 20.60 -17.00
N ASP A 576 -15.78 21.43 -17.22
CA ASP A 576 -16.93 21.57 -16.31
C ASP A 576 -18.20 21.09 -17.03
N PRO A 577 -18.79 19.95 -16.64
CA PRO A 577 -18.41 19.11 -15.50
C PRO A 577 -17.13 18.29 -15.75
N PRO A 578 -16.41 17.86 -14.68
CA PRO A 578 -15.16 17.09 -14.78
C PRO A 578 -15.36 15.67 -15.33
N GLY A 579 -16.60 15.22 -15.44
CA GLY A 579 -16.97 13.91 -15.94
C GLY A 579 -18.48 13.71 -16.00
N PHE A 580 -18.90 12.49 -16.27
CA PHE A 580 -20.32 12.11 -16.28
C PHE A 580 -20.54 10.67 -15.82
N TRP A 581 -21.74 10.40 -15.31
CA TRP A 581 -22.19 9.08 -14.90
C TRP A 581 -22.90 8.35 -16.05
N SER A 582 -22.74 7.04 -16.13
CA SER A 582 -23.31 6.19 -17.19
C SER A 582 -23.62 4.79 -16.68
N SER A 583 -24.73 4.22 -17.14
CA SER A 583 -25.06 2.80 -16.93
C SER A 583 -24.36 1.87 -17.93
N CYS A 584 -23.72 2.41 -18.96
CA CYS A 584 -23.01 1.66 -19.99
C CYS A 584 -21.48 1.75 -19.81
N PRO A 585 -20.73 0.65 -19.99
CA PRO A 585 -19.26 0.65 -19.94
C PRO A 585 -18.60 1.42 -21.08
N ASP A 586 -19.34 1.84 -22.12
CA ASP A 586 -18.87 2.60 -23.27
C ASP A 586 -19.21 4.10 -23.12
N PRO A 587 -18.21 5.01 -23.10
CA PRO A 587 -18.45 6.45 -22.95
C PRO A 587 -19.22 7.09 -24.12
N LEU A 588 -19.27 6.42 -25.28
CA LEU A 588 -19.94 6.91 -26.50
C LEU A 588 -21.45 6.64 -26.51
N CYS A 589 -21.95 5.82 -25.59
CA CYS A 589 -23.38 5.52 -25.50
C CYS A 589 -24.15 6.65 -24.79
N SER A 590 -24.56 7.68 -25.54
CA SER A 590 -25.29 8.84 -24.99
C SER A 590 -26.62 8.45 -24.33
N ALA A 591 -27.32 7.45 -24.86
CA ALA A 591 -28.59 6.96 -24.32
C ALA A 591 -28.49 6.34 -22.92
N CYS A 592 -27.28 5.97 -22.48
CA CYS A 592 -27.02 5.39 -21.17
C CYS A 592 -26.42 6.39 -20.17
N ARG A 593 -26.24 7.65 -20.58
CA ARG A 593 -25.80 8.70 -19.67
C ARG A 593 -26.91 8.99 -18.67
N LEU A 594 -26.53 9.08 -17.41
CA LEU A 594 -27.47 9.45 -16.35
C LEU A 594 -27.59 10.96 -16.37
N GLU A 595 -28.71 11.45 -16.87
CA GLU A 595 -29.04 12.86 -16.85
C GLU A 595 -29.25 13.32 -15.40
N THR A 596 -28.81 14.54 -15.11
CA THR A 596 -28.97 15.20 -13.80
C THR A 596 -30.42 15.29 -13.34
N ASP A 597 -31.38 15.19 -14.26
CA ASP A 597 -32.81 15.32 -13.96
C ASP A 597 -33.49 13.98 -13.65
N ALA A 598 -32.88 12.84 -14.01
CA ALA A 598 -33.48 11.51 -13.87
C ALA A 598 -33.12 10.78 -12.56
N ALA A 599 -32.04 11.20 -11.91
CA ALA A 599 -31.61 10.73 -10.60
C ALA A 599 -31.08 11.94 -9.80
N PRO A 600 -31.02 11.92 -8.45
CA PRO A 600 -30.34 12.94 -7.68
C PRO A 600 -28.82 12.81 -7.89
N VAL A 601 -28.37 13.12 -9.10
CA VAL A 601 -26.97 13.20 -9.49
C VAL A 601 -26.52 14.60 -9.15
N VAL A 602 -25.67 14.69 -8.13
CA VAL A 602 -25.11 15.97 -7.71
C VAL A 602 -23.62 15.95 -8.08
N SER A 603 -23.33 16.59 -9.20
CA SER A 603 -21.95 16.89 -9.62
C SER A 603 -21.54 18.23 -9.02
N HIS A 604 -20.70 18.20 -7.99
CA HIS A 604 -20.10 19.39 -7.42
C HIS A 604 -18.62 19.44 -7.79
N ALA A 605 -18.31 20.09 -8.91
CA ALA A 605 -16.94 20.47 -9.22
C ALA A 605 -16.48 21.56 -8.22
N ARG A 606 -16.14 21.16 -7.01
CA ARG A 606 -15.55 22.06 -6.04
C ARG A 606 -14.08 22.21 -6.39
N LEU A 607 -13.79 23.13 -7.29
CA LEU A 607 -12.43 23.47 -7.70
C LEU A 607 -11.62 24.00 -6.50
N SER A 608 -11.15 23.11 -5.63
CA SER A 608 -10.19 23.46 -4.60
C SER A 608 -8.83 23.37 -5.24
N SER A 609 -8.21 24.52 -5.54
CA SER A 609 -6.81 24.48 -5.92
C SER A 609 -6.03 23.91 -4.75
N MET A 610 -5.56 22.66 -4.84
CA MET A 610 -4.72 22.08 -3.81
C MET A 610 -3.30 22.56 -4.05
N LYS A 611 -2.72 23.32 -3.13
CA LYS A 611 -1.30 23.66 -3.20
C LYS A 611 -0.55 22.94 -2.09
N GLY A 612 0.29 21.99 -2.50
CA GLY A 612 1.27 21.42 -1.59
C GLY A 612 2.40 22.43 -1.47
N SER A 613 2.61 22.99 -0.28
CA SER A 613 3.84 23.72 -0.02
C SER A 613 4.80 22.79 0.72
N SER A 614 5.99 22.59 0.17
CA SER A 614 7.05 21.92 0.90
C SER A 614 7.67 22.94 1.85
N SER A 615 7.38 22.83 3.15
CA SER A 615 8.23 23.46 4.15
C SER A 615 9.50 22.63 4.24
N PRO A 616 10.69 23.24 4.15
CA PRO A 616 11.89 22.56 4.58
C PRO A 616 11.67 22.21 6.06
N SER A 617 11.77 20.92 6.36
CA SER A 617 11.61 20.47 7.74
C SER A 617 12.72 21.11 8.60
N SER A 618 12.46 21.37 9.88
CA SER A 618 13.51 21.80 10.82
C SER A 618 14.75 20.90 10.73
N LEU A 619 14.52 19.61 10.47
CA LEU A 619 15.53 18.59 10.22
C LEU A 619 16.34 18.80 8.94
N SER A 620 15.73 19.29 7.86
CA SER A 620 16.45 19.66 6.63
C SER A 620 17.48 20.76 6.92
N PHE A 621 17.16 21.66 7.85
CA PHE A 621 18.10 22.70 8.30
C PHE A 621 19.16 22.20 9.25
N GLU A 622 18.83 21.31 10.18
CA GLU A 622 19.85 20.68 11.03
C GLU A 622 20.92 19.99 10.18
N ILE A 623 20.51 19.22 9.16
CA ILE A 623 21.43 18.51 8.25
C ILE A 623 22.27 19.50 7.44
N SER A 624 21.67 20.54 6.83
CA SER A 624 22.40 21.52 6.01
C SER A 624 23.33 22.42 6.84
N SER A 625 22.92 22.81 8.05
CA SER A 625 23.70 23.66 8.95
C SER A 625 24.97 23.00 9.49
N HIS A 626 24.96 21.66 9.63
CA HIS A 626 26.08 20.91 10.20
C HIS A 626 27.22 20.68 9.20
N THR A 627 26.93 20.80 7.91
CA THR A 627 27.75 20.15 6.91
C THR A 627 28.33 21.10 5.85
N GLY A 628 27.72 22.26 5.61
CA GLY A 628 28.30 23.30 4.75
C GLY A 628 28.57 22.87 3.29
N PHE A 629 28.00 21.74 2.84
CA PHE A 629 28.32 21.13 1.55
C PHE A 629 27.54 21.71 0.37
N LEU A 630 26.38 22.32 0.60
CA LEU A 630 25.58 22.86 -0.50
C LEU A 630 26.14 24.22 -0.89
N THR A 631 26.86 24.25 -2.02
CA THR A 631 27.15 25.51 -2.71
C THR A 631 25.83 26.21 -2.99
N VAL A 632 25.64 27.37 -2.37
CA VAL A 632 24.48 28.22 -2.62
C VAL A 632 24.60 28.66 -4.09
N PRO A 633 23.65 28.30 -4.96
CA PRO A 633 23.68 28.78 -6.33
C PRO A 633 23.59 30.30 -6.32
N ASP A 634 24.25 30.98 -7.26
CA ASP A 634 24.16 32.43 -7.39
C ASP A 634 22.68 32.84 -7.53
N ILE A 635 22.18 33.58 -6.55
CA ILE A 635 20.81 34.08 -6.52
C ILE A 635 20.81 35.44 -7.20
N THR A 636 20.19 35.52 -8.37
CA THR A 636 19.94 36.80 -9.04
C THR A 636 18.52 37.25 -8.72
N HIS A 637 18.43 38.36 -7.99
CA HIS A 637 17.15 39.01 -7.69
C HIS A 637 16.71 39.85 -8.88
N VAL A 638 15.40 39.90 -9.13
CA VAL A 638 14.84 40.85 -10.09
C VAL A 638 15.08 42.24 -9.52
N SER A 639 16.03 42.99 -10.08
CA SER A 639 16.16 44.41 -9.78
C SER A 639 15.00 45.11 -10.49
N ASP A 640 14.05 45.66 -9.72
CA ASP A 640 12.81 46.33 -10.18
C ASP A 640 11.71 45.41 -10.76
N PRO A 641 11.01 44.59 -9.95
CA PRO A 641 9.74 44.02 -10.37
C PRO A 641 8.71 45.15 -10.60
N PRO A 642 7.94 45.16 -11.71
CA PRO A 642 7.11 46.30 -12.09
C PRO A 642 5.84 46.54 -11.24
N PHE A 643 5.72 45.96 -10.03
CA PHE A 643 4.52 46.15 -9.19
C PHE A 643 4.81 46.25 -7.69
N ALA A 644 4.05 47.15 -7.06
CA ALA A 644 3.87 47.45 -5.63
C ALA A 644 4.94 48.32 -4.95
N SER A 645 4.72 49.64 -5.01
CA SER A 645 5.29 50.62 -4.08
C SER A 645 4.72 50.37 -2.67
N ILE A 646 5.51 49.75 -1.80
CA ILE A 646 5.22 49.68 -0.36
C ILE A 646 5.93 50.86 0.31
N THR A 647 5.14 51.72 0.94
CA THR A 647 5.58 52.90 1.69
C THR A 647 6.57 52.52 2.79
N GLU A 648 7.74 53.15 2.79
CA GLU A 648 8.78 53.02 3.82
C GLU A 648 8.22 53.30 5.23
N LEU A 649 8.31 52.30 6.12
CA LEU A 649 8.17 52.48 7.56
C LEU A 649 9.57 52.46 8.17
N SER A 650 9.95 53.61 8.74
CA SER A 650 11.25 53.87 9.38
C SER A 650 11.53 52.94 10.57
N ASP A 651 12.77 52.45 10.62
CA ASP A 651 13.34 51.59 11.65
C ASP A 651 13.33 52.20 13.06
N GLN A 652 13.01 51.37 14.06
CA GLN A 652 13.47 51.53 15.45
C GLN A 652 14.26 50.29 15.87
N HIS A 653 15.50 50.52 16.29
CA HIS A 653 16.45 49.53 16.77
C HIS A 653 15.94 48.70 17.97
N ALA A 654 16.20 47.39 17.93
CA ALA A 654 16.19 46.50 19.08
C ALA A 654 17.64 46.01 19.39
N PRO A 655 17.99 45.76 20.67
CA PRO A 655 19.37 45.46 21.06
C PRO A 655 19.70 43.96 20.95
N ASP A 656 20.99 43.70 20.72
CA ASP A 656 21.60 42.38 20.55
C ASP A 656 21.31 41.42 21.72
N SER A 657 20.64 40.30 21.42
CA SER A 657 20.53 39.17 22.33
C SER A 657 21.68 38.18 22.12
N VAL A 658 22.51 37.99 23.14
CA VAL A 658 23.58 36.99 23.18
C VAL A 658 22.98 35.59 23.25
N ILE A 659 22.97 34.89 22.13
CA ILE A 659 22.57 33.47 22.05
C ILE A 659 23.79 32.60 22.39
N SER A 660 23.73 31.88 23.52
CA SER A 660 24.72 30.87 23.89
C SER A 660 24.60 29.63 22.99
N LYS A 661 25.73 29.18 22.43
CA LYS A 661 25.80 27.96 21.60
C LYS A 661 25.42 26.71 22.41
N PRO A 662 24.52 25.84 21.92
CA PRO A 662 24.22 24.56 22.55
C PRO A 662 25.38 23.56 22.42
N PRO A 663 25.51 22.59 23.34
CA PRO A 663 26.54 21.56 23.27
C PRO A 663 26.32 20.63 22.07
N LYS A 664 27.38 20.42 21.28
CA LYS A 664 27.44 19.46 20.17
C LYS A 664 27.23 18.03 20.67
N LYS A 665 26.06 17.44 20.42
CA LYS A 665 25.86 15.98 20.50
C LYS A 665 26.28 15.33 19.18
N ARG A 666 26.94 14.16 19.26
CA ARG A 666 27.34 13.37 18.10
C ARG A 666 26.09 12.75 17.45
N PHE A 667 25.75 13.26 16.27
CA PHE A 667 24.55 12.94 15.49
C PHE A 667 24.58 11.51 14.89
N GLY A 668 25.76 11.02 14.48
CA GLY A 668 25.90 9.71 13.82
C GLY A 668 25.64 8.48 14.70
N ASP A 669 25.91 8.55 16.01
CA ASP A 669 25.74 7.38 16.91
C ASP A 669 24.24 7.04 17.14
N ALA A 670 23.36 8.05 17.12
CA ALA A 670 21.91 7.87 17.29
C ALA A 670 21.25 7.24 16.05
N LEU A 671 21.64 7.71 14.86
CA LEU A 671 21.25 7.16 13.57
C LEU A 671 21.58 5.66 13.47
N LEU A 672 22.83 5.29 13.78
CA LEU A 672 23.21 3.89 13.80
C LEU A 672 22.46 3.10 14.87
N SER A 673 22.23 3.61 16.07
CA SER A 673 21.55 2.83 17.13
C SER A 673 20.10 2.44 16.78
N ALA A 674 19.41 3.23 15.94
CA ALA A 674 18.08 2.93 15.42
C ALA A 674 18.11 1.79 14.39
N PHE A 675 19.19 1.68 13.60
CA PHE A 675 19.37 0.65 12.56
C PHE A 675 20.29 -0.52 12.96
N THR A 676 20.99 -0.42 14.09
CA THR A 676 22.00 -1.38 14.56
C THR A 676 21.84 -1.67 16.06
N LYS A 677 20.67 -2.16 16.50
CA LYS A 677 20.55 -2.70 17.85
C LYS A 677 21.36 -4.02 17.98
N LYS A 678 22.67 -3.91 18.23
CA LYS A 678 23.46 -5.05 18.72
C LYS A 678 23.02 -5.39 20.13
N LYS A 679 22.47 -6.59 20.30
CA LYS A 679 22.18 -7.17 21.62
C LYS A 679 23.49 -7.24 22.42
N LYS A 680 23.53 -6.63 23.61
CA LYS A 680 24.51 -7.01 24.63
C LYS A 680 24.29 -8.50 24.94
N THR A 681 25.25 -9.33 24.58
CA THR A 681 25.38 -10.67 25.11
C THR A 681 25.72 -10.54 26.59
N SER A 682 24.76 -10.88 27.45
CA SER A 682 25.02 -11.29 28.83
C SER A 682 25.34 -12.78 28.84
#